data_AF-A0A074YYK4-F1
#
_entry.id   AF-A0A074YYK4-F1
#
_cell.length_a   1.000
_cell.length_b   1.000
_cell.length_c   1.000
_cell.angle_alpha   90.00
_cell.angle_beta   90.00
_cell.angle_gamma   90.00
#
_symmetry.space_group_name_H-M   'P 1'
#
loop_
_entity.id
_entity.type
_entity.pdbx_description
1 polymer ?
#
loop_
_entity_poly.entity_id
_entity_poly.type
_entity_poly.pdbx_seq_one_letter_code
_entity_poly.pdbx_strand_id
1 'polypeptide(L)'
;MVIKKYELEAALHAEKQQINSGHLKDDNPLDTSDEFRIFCEACRRGDLKVCQEQISAGVNINARDKYDYTPLILASLCGHYEVCQHLLESGALCERDTFQGERCLYNALNDRIRNLLLQYDYSKSTDPLQPLAAHTTSLLSREEPATTDITVATYDRDFALHKFILAARSPYFAEKLALQPDTTSWKLPPKIPSQSFNSVVRYLYLGEASADLSDDEEEQKAILAGIDKLGKQLEVPTLFESIIDAGDRRAARQRRTEEMARGRDQFATWFRANVLRYKVHTNTEKADQVKWDKNNAIFADVLLRADEPEEDTEDAPQQEQNKLRNTDGPLHGIPVGNFSSEPVAATTRPRKSVLFPAHRAMLLRSEFFAAMFSSSFREAQDSPHLHIVPIDCSPQVLEIVLTYLYTEKADFPLEVAVDVLFAADLLFIEKLKQRAAVIISTLGNGGASVVESENPRGETDVEDAVDIYDVIRAGWDTRVHRLEEFGARYIAYRLERFIDDPDFAELVKESASRIQGRQETDTVELIDDIRYYLSDRFRLRMEDSGIEQMTEEMENLDPGTLPGKDVFEPSEVMFAEDEGIDVRSGTTPPQDLLEHDNLVIRTLDGEIAGDEFAQDAINYQILLGKIDTLLDNLTLDA
;
A
#
# COMPACT_ATOMS: atom_id res chain seq x y z
N MET A 1 -18.62 16.91 -4.35
CA MET A 1 -20.07 17.06 -4.07
C MET A 1 -20.57 15.70 -3.55
N VAL A 2 -21.19 15.61 -2.36
CA VAL A 2 -21.61 14.30 -1.80
C VAL A 2 -22.90 13.84 -2.48
N ILE A 3 -22.81 12.79 -3.29
CA ILE A 3 -23.96 12.19 -3.99
C ILE A 3 -24.89 11.56 -2.95
N LYS A 4 -26.19 11.89 -3.01
CA LYS A 4 -27.16 11.40 -2.02
C LYS A 4 -27.49 9.93 -2.31
N LYS A 5 -27.74 9.15 -1.25
CA LYS A 5 -28.00 7.70 -1.30
C LYS A 5 -29.02 7.28 -2.37
N TYR A 6 -30.09 8.05 -2.57
CA TYR A 6 -31.12 7.74 -3.57
C TYR A 6 -30.65 7.94 -5.03
N GLU A 7 -29.70 8.85 -5.27
CA GLU A 7 -29.12 9.10 -6.61
C GLU A 7 -28.15 7.98 -6.97
N LEU A 8 -27.37 7.52 -5.99
CA LEU A 8 -26.55 6.32 -6.08
C LEU A 8 -27.40 5.08 -6.37
N GLU A 9 -28.48 4.86 -5.63
CA GLU A 9 -29.38 3.72 -5.84
C GLU A 9 -30.06 3.75 -7.22
N ALA A 10 -30.43 4.94 -7.70
CA ALA A 10 -31.00 5.12 -9.04
C ALA A 10 -29.97 4.87 -10.16
N ALA A 11 -28.74 5.35 -10.01
CA ALA A 11 -27.64 5.10 -10.94
C ALA A 11 -27.28 3.61 -11.00
N LEU A 12 -27.19 2.95 -9.85
CA LEU A 12 -26.92 1.50 -9.74
C LEU A 12 -28.03 0.65 -10.37
N HIS A 13 -29.29 1.10 -10.24
CA HIS A 13 -30.43 0.44 -10.87
C HIS A 13 -30.41 0.63 -12.40
N ALA A 14 -30.06 1.82 -12.89
CA ALA A 14 -29.89 2.09 -14.32
C ALA A 14 -28.72 1.28 -14.92
N GLU A 15 -27.59 1.21 -14.22
CA GLU A 15 -26.42 0.40 -14.60
C GLU A 15 -26.79 -1.09 -14.68
N LYS A 16 -27.51 -1.63 -13.68
CA LYS A 16 -28.03 -3.01 -13.71
C LYS A 16 -28.98 -3.27 -14.88
N GLN A 17 -29.82 -2.31 -15.25
CA GLN A 17 -30.70 -2.44 -16.41
C GLN A 17 -29.92 -2.43 -17.74
N GLN A 18 -28.86 -1.61 -17.84
CA GLN A 18 -28.00 -1.56 -19.02
C GLN A 18 -27.18 -2.85 -19.19
N ILE A 19 -26.63 -3.39 -18.09
CA ILE A 19 -25.95 -4.69 -18.07
C ILE A 19 -26.91 -5.80 -18.49
N ASN A 20 -28.13 -5.83 -17.94
CA ASN A 20 -29.15 -6.81 -18.32
C ASN A 20 -29.62 -6.68 -19.80
N SER A 21 -29.48 -5.49 -20.39
CA SER A 21 -29.79 -5.26 -21.82
C SER A 21 -28.64 -5.64 -22.76
N GLY A 22 -27.51 -6.13 -22.23
CA GLY A 22 -26.33 -6.53 -23.01
C GLY A 22 -25.50 -5.35 -23.52
N HIS A 23 -25.68 -4.14 -22.95
CA HIS A 23 -24.86 -2.99 -23.31
C HIS A 23 -23.52 -3.08 -22.57
N LEU A 24 -22.41 -3.15 -23.32
CA LEU A 24 -21.07 -3.19 -22.74
C LEU A 24 -20.85 -1.95 -21.87
N LYS A 25 -20.25 -2.15 -20.69
CA LYS A 25 -19.76 -1.05 -19.86
C LYS A 25 -18.70 -0.30 -20.67
N ASP A 26 -18.91 0.99 -20.90
CA ASP A 26 -17.87 1.82 -21.50
C ASP A 26 -16.80 2.03 -20.42
N ASP A 27 -15.67 1.34 -20.56
CA ASP A 27 -14.53 1.43 -19.64
C ASP A 27 -13.99 2.86 -19.53
N ASN A 28 -14.26 3.67 -20.56
CA ASN A 28 -13.86 5.07 -20.62
C ASN A 28 -15.08 5.95 -20.97
N PRO A 29 -16.02 6.23 -20.04
CA PRO A 29 -17.21 7.02 -20.36
C PRO A 29 -16.82 8.46 -20.73
N LEU A 30 -17.58 9.10 -21.63
CA LEU A 30 -17.42 10.52 -21.91
C LEU A 30 -17.86 11.35 -20.70
N ASP A 31 -16.96 12.15 -20.14
CA ASP A 31 -17.25 13.05 -19.03
C ASP A 31 -17.10 14.51 -19.49
N THR A 32 -18.20 15.26 -19.39
CA THR A 32 -18.27 16.67 -19.78
C THR A 32 -18.43 17.60 -18.59
N SER A 33 -18.24 17.10 -17.36
CA SER A 33 -18.31 17.91 -16.14
C SER A 33 -17.19 18.95 -16.09
N ASP A 34 -17.44 20.04 -15.37
CA ASP A 34 -16.44 21.09 -15.18
C ASP A 34 -15.28 20.60 -14.32
N GLU A 35 -15.56 19.74 -13.33
CA GLU A 35 -14.58 19.07 -12.50
C GLU A 35 -13.63 18.21 -13.35
N PHE A 36 -14.17 17.39 -14.27
CA PHE A 36 -13.34 16.58 -15.16
C PHE A 36 -12.55 17.44 -16.16
N ARG A 37 -13.12 18.55 -16.64
CA ARG A 37 -12.38 19.49 -17.49
C ARG A 37 -11.18 20.12 -16.77
N ILE A 38 -11.34 20.49 -15.50
CA ILE A 38 -10.24 20.99 -14.66
C ILE A 38 -9.18 19.90 -14.49
N PHE A 39 -9.60 18.67 -14.24
CA PHE A 39 -8.70 17.52 -14.12
C PHE A 39 -7.89 17.25 -15.41
N CYS A 40 -8.54 17.25 -16.58
CA CYS A 40 -7.85 17.10 -17.86
C CYS A 40 -6.86 18.24 -18.14
N GLU A 41 -7.20 19.47 -17.76
CA GLU A 41 -6.31 20.63 -17.94
C GLU A 41 -5.10 20.54 -17.01
N ALA A 42 -5.28 20.11 -15.76
CA ALA A 42 -4.19 19.83 -14.83
C ALA A 42 -3.23 18.77 -15.40
N CYS A 43 -3.77 17.69 -15.99
CA CYS A 43 -2.96 16.66 -16.64
C CYS A 43 -2.15 17.18 -17.84
N ARG A 44 -2.68 18.15 -18.60
CA ARG A 44 -1.93 18.78 -19.71
C ARG A 44 -0.83 19.71 -19.24
N ARG A 45 -1.04 20.39 -18.11
CA ARG A 45 -0.08 21.33 -17.54
C ARG A 45 1.00 20.66 -16.69
N GLY A 46 0.78 19.41 -16.29
CA GLY A 46 1.66 18.71 -15.36
C GLY A 46 1.40 19.08 -13.90
N ASP A 47 0.24 19.67 -13.60
CA ASP A 47 -0.12 20.11 -12.26
C ASP A 47 -0.56 18.91 -11.41
N LEU A 48 0.42 18.24 -10.81
CA LEU A 48 0.23 17.02 -10.02
C LEU A 48 -0.71 17.27 -8.82
N LYS A 49 -0.67 18.45 -8.21
CA LYS A 49 -1.47 18.79 -7.04
C LYS A 49 -2.95 18.85 -7.38
N VAL A 50 -3.31 19.57 -8.45
CA VAL A 50 -4.71 19.60 -8.90
C VAL A 50 -5.15 18.22 -9.38
N CYS A 51 -4.26 17.42 -9.99
CA CYS A 51 -4.58 16.04 -10.32
C CYS A 51 -4.92 15.21 -9.08
N GLN A 52 -4.10 15.28 -8.02
CA GLN A 52 -4.32 14.57 -6.76
C GLN A 52 -5.62 14.98 -6.05
N GLU A 53 -5.91 16.28 -6.01
CA GLU A 53 -7.14 16.82 -5.41
C GLU A 53 -8.39 16.34 -6.15
N GLN A 54 -8.38 16.36 -7.48
CA GLN A 54 -9.50 15.90 -8.30
C GLN A 54 -9.68 14.38 -8.21
N ILE A 55 -8.60 13.60 -8.18
CA ILE A 55 -8.65 12.15 -7.93
C ILE A 55 -9.27 11.86 -6.57
N SER A 56 -8.83 12.57 -5.53
CA SER A 56 -9.37 12.43 -4.16
C SER A 56 -10.83 12.87 -4.05
N ALA A 57 -11.25 13.83 -4.87
CA ALA A 57 -12.65 14.25 -5.00
C ALA A 57 -13.54 13.21 -5.71
N GLY A 58 -12.96 12.11 -6.21
CA GLY A 58 -13.66 11.00 -6.85
C GLY A 58 -13.89 11.17 -8.35
N VAL A 59 -13.08 11.99 -9.02
CA VAL A 59 -13.13 12.13 -10.48
C VAL A 59 -12.78 10.79 -11.14
N ASN A 60 -13.52 10.41 -12.18
CA ASN A 60 -13.25 9.17 -12.90
C ASN A 60 -11.99 9.31 -13.77
N ILE A 61 -10.90 8.71 -13.29
CA ILE A 61 -9.55 8.75 -13.89
C ILE A 61 -9.53 8.18 -15.31
N ASN A 62 -10.44 7.25 -15.61
CA ASN A 62 -10.50 6.55 -16.89
C ASN A 62 -11.52 7.16 -17.86
N ALA A 63 -12.21 8.25 -17.50
CA ALA A 63 -13.15 8.90 -18.41
C ALA A 63 -12.44 9.57 -19.60
N ARG A 64 -13.20 9.93 -20.62
CA ARG A 64 -12.72 10.65 -21.81
C ARG A 64 -13.21 12.07 -21.83
N ASP A 65 -12.36 12.97 -22.29
CA ASP A 65 -12.75 14.34 -22.60
C ASP A 65 -13.50 14.43 -23.94
N LYS A 66 -13.96 15.63 -24.28
CA LYS A 66 -14.67 15.91 -25.54
C LYS A 66 -13.86 15.62 -26.83
N TYR A 67 -12.56 15.32 -26.70
CA TYR A 67 -11.66 14.99 -27.80
C TYR A 67 -11.24 13.50 -27.77
N ASP A 68 -11.96 12.67 -27.01
CA ASP A 68 -11.65 11.25 -26.81
C ASP A 68 -10.26 11.01 -26.20
N TYR A 69 -9.75 11.93 -25.38
CA TYR A 69 -8.53 11.73 -24.61
C TYR A 69 -8.85 11.38 -23.16
N THR A 70 -8.19 10.34 -22.66
CA THR A 70 -8.13 10.08 -21.22
C THR A 70 -7.10 11.02 -20.58
N PRO A 71 -7.24 11.33 -19.27
CA PRO A 71 -6.27 12.09 -18.51
C PRO A 71 -4.83 11.55 -18.64
N LEU A 72 -4.68 10.23 -18.69
CA LEU A 72 -3.39 9.57 -18.89
C LEU A 72 -2.79 9.84 -20.28
N ILE A 73 -3.60 9.84 -21.36
CA ILE A 73 -3.10 10.20 -22.69
C ILE A 73 -2.66 11.67 -22.71
N LEU A 74 -3.39 12.57 -22.05
CA LEU A 74 -3.03 13.99 -21.99
C LEU A 74 -1.68 14.20 -21.28
N ALA A 75 -1.49 13.58 -20.11
CA ALA A 75 -0.23 13.65 -19.38
C ALA A 75 0.94 13.03 -20.17
N SER A 76 0.71 11.89 -20.82
CA SER A 76 1.70 11.17 -21.64
C SER A 76 2.13 11.98 -22.87
N LEU A 77 1.15 12.57 -23.56
CA LEU A 77 1.36 13.44 -24.73
C LEU A 77 2.13 14.72 -24.36
N CYS A 78 1.83 15.29 -23.21
CA CYS A 78 2.47 16.53 -22.74
C CYS A 78 3.82 16.30 -22.03
N GLY A 79 4.21 15.04 -21.78
CA GLY A 79 5.53 14.71 -21.24
C GLY A 79 5.66 14.75 -19.72
N HIS A 80 4.55 14.73 -19.00
CA HIS A 80 4.54 14.87 -17.54
C HIS A 80 4.68 13.51 -16.87
N TYR A 81 5.91 13.08 -16.62
CA TYR A 81 6.22 11.74 -16.12
C TYR A 81 5.59 11.47 -14.75
N GLU A 82 5.67 12.43 -13.84
CA GLU A 82 5.20 12.34 -12.45
C GLU A 82 3.66 12.23 -12.41
N VAL A 83 2.98 12.98 -13.29
CA VAL A 83 1.52 12.87 -13.47
C VAL A 83 1.15 11.54 -14.10
N CYS A 84 1.88 11.06 -15.10
CA CYS A 84 1.65 9.73 -15.69
C CYS A 84 1.80 8.63 -14.64
N GLN A 85 2.88 8.66 -13.86
CA GLN A 85 3.13 7.71 -12.79
C GLN A 85 2.01 7.74 -11.76
N HIS A 86 1.63 8.93 -11.31
CA HIS A 86 0.58 9.08 -10.31
C HIS A 86 -0.80 8.62 -10.82
N LEU A 87 -1.15 8.93 -12.07
CA LEU A 87 -2.38 8.44 -12.70
C LEU A 87 -2.38 6.91 -12.77
N LEU A 88 -1.27 6.31 -13.20
CA LEU A 88 -1.11 4.85 -13.24
C LEU A 88 -1.22 4.23 -11.85
N GLU A 89 -0.53 4.77 -10.85
CA GLU A 89 -0.61 4.35 -9.45
C GLU A 89 -2.04 4.42 -8.90
N SER A 90 -2.76 5.49 -9.25
CA SER A 90 -4.16 5.74 -8.86
C SER A 90 -5.19 4.92 -9.64
N GLY A 91 -4.76 4.05 -10.56
CA GLY A 91 -5.62 3.11 -11.27
C GLY A 91 -6.06 3.54 -12.67
N ALA A 92 -5.34 4.46 -13.31
CA ALA A 92 -5.49 4.72 -14.74
C ALA A 92 -5.13 3.46 -15.56
N LEU A 93 -5.98 3.15 -16.54
CA LEU A 93 -5.83 1.98 -17.41
C LEU A 93 -4.87 2.30 -18.56
N CYS A 94 -3.78 1.54 -18.64
CA CYS A 94 -2.80 1.60 -19.72
C CYS A 94 -2.67 0.24 -20.41
N GLU A 95 -3.76 -0.23 -20.99
CA GLU A 95 -3.81 -1.54 -21.65
C GLU A 95 -3.44 -1.43 -23.13
N ARG A 96 -2.37 -2.10 -23.54
CA ARG A 96 -1.92 -2.08 -24.95
C ARG A 96 -2.97 -2.60 -25.94
N ASP A 97 -3.88 -3.47 -25.51
CA ASP A 97 -4.94 -4.03 -26.38
C ASP A 97 -6.16 -3.09 -26.52
N THR A 98 -6.14 -1.91 -25.87
CA THR A 98 -7.23 -0.93 -25.96
C THR A 98 -6.87 0.24 -26.85
N PHE A 99 -7.88 0.79 -27.53
CA PHE A 99 -7.70 2.00 -28.34
C PHE A 99 -7.11 3.18 -27.56
N GLN A 100 -7.41 3.27 -26.25
CA GLN A 100 -6.87 4.33 -25.39
C GLN A 100 -5.41 4.06 -24.98
N GLY A 101 -5.07 2.81 -24.61
CA GLY A 101 -3.70 2.45 -24.24
C GLY A 101 -2.73 2.47 -25.42
N GLU A 102 -3.13 2.02 -26.62
CA GLU A 102 -2.32 2.17 -27.84
C GLU A 102 -2.00 3.64 -28.12
N ARG A 103 -3.02 4.52 -28.01
CA ARG A 103 -2.84 5.97 -28.17
C ARG A 103 -1.95 6.56 -27.09
N CYS A 104 -2.04 6.07 -25.85
CA CYS A 104 -1.19 6.55 -24.75
C CYS A 104 0.29 6.21 -24.98
N LEU A 105 0.58 4.99 -25.44
CA LEU A 105 1.93 4.51 -25.78
C LEU A 105 2.49 5.19 -27.03
N TYR A 106 1.67 5.35 -28.07
CA TYR A 106 2.06 6.02 -29.32
C TYR A 106 2.36 7.51 -29.09
N ASN A 107 1.55 8.18 -28.26
CA ASN A 107 1.70 9.60 -27.98
C ASN A 107 2.66 9.92 -26.83
N ALA A 108 3.34 8.93 -26.23
CA ALA A 108 4.32 9.20 -25.19
C ALA A 108 5.42 10.14 -25.70
N LEU A 109 5.59 11.29 -25.04
CA LEU A 109 6.52 12.33 -25.48
C LEU A 109 7.99 11.85 -25.52
N ASN A 110 8.37 10.98 -24.57
CA ASN A 110 9.74 10.46 -24.44
C ASN A 110 9.77 8.98 -24.07
N ASP A 111 10.94 8.34 -24.28
CA ASP A 111 11.13 6.91 -23.99
C ASP A 111 11.02 6.58 -22.50
N ARG A 112 11.29 7.55 -21.61
CA ARG A 112 11.13 7.38 -20.16
C ARG A 112 9.67 7.13 -19.78
N ILE A 113 8.73 7.91 -20.33
CA ILE A 113 7.29 7.72 -20.15
C ILE A 113 6.82 6.45 -20.85
N ARG A 114 7.31 6.18 -22.07
CA ARG A 114 6.98 4.94 -22.78
C ARG A 114 7.37 3.69 -21.97
N ASN A 115 8.56 3.69 -21.38
CA ASN A 115 9.03 2.58 -20.55
C ASN A 115 8.21 2.44 -19.26
N LEU A 116 7.83 3.56 -18.62
CA LEU A 116 6.90 3.56 -17.49
C LEU A 116 5.55 2.94 -17.87
N LEU A 117 4.95 3.37 -18.97
CA LEU A 117 3.67 2.83 -19.47
C LEU A 117 3.78 1.32 -19.75
N LEU A 118 4.88 0.87 -20.36
CA LEU A 118 5.13 -0.56 -20.60
C LEU A 118 5.32 -1.34 -19.30
N GLN A 119 6.04 -0.80 -18.31
CA GLN A 119 6.21 -1.43 -16.99
C GLN A 119 4.86 -1.60 -16.28
N TYR A 120 3.96 -0.62 -16.42
CA TYR A 120 2.62 -0.67 -15.86
C TYR A 120 1.66 -1.55 -16.68
N ASP A 121 1.86 -1.70 -18.00
CA ASP A 121 1.15 -2.66 -18.86
C ASP A 121 1.45 -4.11 -18.43
N TYR A 122 2.72 -4.46 -18.18
CA TYR A 122 3.09 -5.80 -17.70
C TYR A 122 2.72 -6.06 -16.23
N SER A 123 2.72 -5.05 -15.37
CA SER A 123 2.38 -5.22 -13.94
C SER A 123 0.87 -5.17 -13.64
N LYS A 124 0.05 -4.52 -14.49
CA LYS A 124 -1.41 -4.34 -14.29
C LYS A 124 -2.32 -4.97 -15.34
N SER A 125 -1.79 -5.60 -16.40
CA SER A 125 -2.56 -6.58 -17.20
C SER A 125 -2.93 -7.85 -16.39
N THR A 126 -2.36 -8.00 -15.20
CA THR A 126 -2.73 -9.06 -14.26
C THR A 126 -3.91 -8.58 -13.42
N ASP A 127 -5.08 -9.18 -13.61
CA ASP A 127 -6.25 -8.99 -12.74
C ASP A 127 -5.82 -8.93 -11.26
N PRO A 128 -6.16 -7.88 -10.48
CA PRO A 128 -5.76 -7.77 -9.08
C PRO A 128 -6.23 -8.96 -8.23
N LEU A 129 -7.29 -9.67 -8.66
CA LEU A 129 -7.80 -10.87 -8.01
C LEU A 129 -7.15 -12.16 -8.51
N GLN A 130 -6.29 -12.09 -9.52
CA GLN A 130 -5.55 -13.25 -10.01
C GLN A 130 -4.83 -14.01 -8.88
N PRO A 131 -4.10 -13.36 -7.94
CA PRO A 131 -3.40 -14.09 -6.88
C PRO A 131 -4.33 -14.90 -5.98
N LEU A 132 -5.50 -14.33 -5.66
CA LEU A 132 -6.55 -15.03 -4.92
C LEU A 132 -7.07 -16.22 -5.74
N ALA A 133 -7.39 -16.01 -7.02
CA ALA A 133 -7.90 -17.04 -7.91
C ALA A 133 -6.89 -18.17 -8.18
N ALA A 134 -5.61 -17.82 -8.33
CA ALA A 134 -4.51 -18.75 -8.51
C ALA A 134 -4.32 -19.61 -7.27
N HIS A 135 -4.29 -18.98 -6.09
CA HIS A 135 -4.22 -19.70 -4.82
C HIS A 135 -5.40 -20.65 -4.67
N THR A 136 -6.63 -20.16 -4.82
CA THR A 136 -7.83 -20.97 -4.63
C THR A 136 -7.84 -22.13 -5.60
N THR A 137 -7.56 -21.91 -6.88
CA THR A 137 -7.47 -22.98 -7.89
C THR A 137 -6.37 -23.99 -7.55
N SER A 138 -5.21 -23.53 -7.05
CA SER A 138 -4.09 -24.42 -6.69
C SER A 138 -4.46 -25.44 -5.60
N LEU A 139 -5.45 -25.13 -4.75
CA LEU A 139 -5.93 -26.05 -3.71
C LEU A 139 -6.51 -27.35 -4.28
N LEU A 140 -6.95 -27.37 -5.55
CA LEU A 140 -7.46 -28.59 -6.19
C LEU A 140 -6.38 -29.61 -6.51
N SER A 141 -5.13 -29.18 -6.64
CA SER A 141 -3.98 -30.02 -7.00
C SER A 141 -2.90 -30.07 -5.93
N ARG A 142 -3.11 -29.40 -4.79
CA ARG A 142 -2.13 -29.33 -3.71
C ARG A 142 -2.20 -30.60 -2.86
N GLU A 143 -1.08 -31.31 -2.78
CA GLU A 143 -0.96 -32.52 -1.95
C GLU A 143 -0.58 -32.18 -0.51
N GLU A 144 0.35 -31.24 -0.32
CA GLU A 144 0.85 -30.84 0.99
C GLU A 144 0.77 -29.31 1.22
N PRO A 145 0.33 -28.88 2.41
CA PRO A 145 -0.32 -29.69 3.45
C PRO A 145 -1.76 -30.05 3.06
N ALA A 146 -2.25 -31.20 3.54
CA ALA A 146 -3.61 -31.65 3.25
C ALA A 146 -4.65 -30.78 3.98
N THR A 147 -5.49 -30.07 3.22
CA THR A 147 -6.53 -29.16 3.76
C THR A 147 -7.95 -29.52 3.34
N THR A 148 -8.14 -30.60 2.57
CA THR A 148 -9.47 -31.00 2.10
C THR A 148 -10.27 -31.66 3.24
N ASP A 149 -11.56 -31.37 3.29
CA ASP A 149 -12.47 -31.76 4.39
C ASP A 149 -13.75 -32.46 3.89
N ILE A 150 -13.94 -32.56 2.57
CA ILE A 150 -15.05 -33.30 1.95
C ILE A 150 -14.63 -33.97 0.63
N THR A 151 -15.12 -35.19 0.40
CA THR A 151 -14.98 -35.90 -0.88
C THR A 151 -16.30 -35.93 -1.63
N VAL A 152 -16.35 -35.41 -2.85
CA VAL A 152 -17.52 -35.51 -3.73
C VAL A 152 -17.25 -36.58 -4.79
N ALA A 153 -18.03 -37.65 -4.78
CA ALA A 153 -17.89 -38.77 -5.71
C ALA A 153 -18.87 -38.65 -6.88
N THR A 154 -18.34 -38.72 -8.11
CA THR A 154 -19.10 -38.99 -9.34
C THR A 154 -19.18 -40.50 -9.59
N TYR A 155 -19.67 -40.93 -10.75
CA TYR A 155 -19.81 -42.35 -11.06
C TYR A 155 -18.45 -43.05 -11.33
N ASP A 156 -17.43 -42.26 -11.65
CA ASP A 156 -16.11 -42.67 -12.17
C ASP A 156 -14.92 -41.97 -11.49
N ARG A 157 -15.14 -40.91 -10.71
CA ARG A 157 -14.06 -40.12 -10.10
C ARG A 157 -14.46 -39.52 -8.75
N ASP A 158 -13.49 -39.40 -7.85
CA ASP A 158 -13.63 -38.71 -6.57
C ASP A 158 -12.92 -37.36 -6.61
N PHE A 159 -13.52 -36.35 -5.99
CA PHE A 159 -13.01 -34.99 -5.89
C PHE A 159 -12.81 -34.63 -4.41
N ALA A 160 -11.57 -34.42 -3.99
CA ALA A 160 -11.26 -33.90 -2.67
C ALA A 160 -11.38 -32.36 -2.68
N LEU A 161 -12.28 -31.81 -1.87
CA LEU A 161 -12.72 -30.42 -1.90
C LEU A 161 -12.79 -29.82 -0.49
N HIS A 162 -13.14 -28.53 -0.42
CA HIS A 162 -13.23 -27.72 0.79
C HIS A 162 -14.69 -27.28 1.03
N LYS A 163 -15.28 -27.65 2.16
CA LYS A 163 -16.67 -27.33 2.52
C LYS A 163 -16.93 -25.83 2.51
N PHE A 164 -16.00 -25.04 3.04
CA PHE A 164 -16.16 -23.59 3.09
C PHE A 164 -16.22 -22.96 1.69
N ILE A 165 -15.41 -23.43 0.72
CA ILE A 165 -15.44 -22.93 -0.66
C ILE A 165 -16.78 -23.28 -1.31
N LEU A 166 -17.22 -24.53 -1.15
CA LEU A 166 -18.51 -24.99 -1.67
C LEU A 166 -19.67 -24.18 -1.06
N ALA A 167 -19.68 -24.01 0.26
CA ALA A 167 -20.71 -23.24 0.97
C ALA A 167 -20.67 -21.74 0.63
N ALA A 168 -19.51 -21.15 0.38
CA ALA A 168 -19.41 -19.75 0.00
C ALA A 168 -19.89 -19.51 -1.44
N ARG A 169 -19.64 -20.45 -2.35
CA ARG A 169 -19.84 -20.27 -3.79
C ARG A 169 -21.11 -20.94 -4.34
N SER A 170 -21.80 -21.74 -3.54
CA SER A 170 -23.05 -22.41 -3.90
C SER A 170 -24.05 -22.36 -2.75
N PRO A 171 -25.20 -21.66 -2.91
CA PRO A 171 -26.26 -21.65 -1.90
C PRO A 171 -26.78 -23.05 -1.55
N TYR A 172 -26.86 -23.94 -2.53
CA TYR A 172 -27.22 -25.34 -2.32
C TYR A 172 -26.28 -26.04 -1.33
N PHE A 173 -24.97 -25.93 -1.53
CA PHE A 173 -24.01 -26.52 -0.58
C PHE A 173 -24.06 -25.82 0.77
N ALA A 174 -24.25 -24.50 0.81
CA ALA A 174 -24.38 -23.74 2.05
C ALA A 174 -25.51 -24.29 2.93
N GLU A 175 -26.72 -24.46 2.35
CA GLU A 175 -27.88 -24.98 3.08
C GLU A 175 -27.65 -26.41 3.55
N LYS A 176 -27.16 -27.28 2.66
CA LYS A 176 -26.99 -28.70 2.97
C LYS A 176 -25.90 -28.96 4.01
N LEU A 177 -24.75 -28.29 3.89
CA LEU A 177 -23.64 -28.47 4.83
C LEU A 177 -23.94 -27.81 6.18
N ALA A 178 -24.75 -26.75 6.22
CA ALA A 178 -25.23 -26.20 7.48
C ALA A 178 -26.14 -27.18 8.26
N LEU A 179 -26.95 -27.99 7.55
CA LEU A 179 -27.79 -29.02 8.16
C LEU A 179 -26.98 -30.24 8.65
N GLN A 180 -25.87 -30.56 7.97
CA GLN A 180 -25.04 -31.75 8.24
C GLN A 180 -23.55 -31.42 8.15
N PRO A 181 -22.97 -30.68 9.11
CA PRO A 181 -21.58 -30.23 9.06
C PRO A 181 -20.56 -31.37 9.12
N ASP A 182 -20.94 -32.50 9.74
CA ASP A 182 -20.10 -33.71 9.85
C ASP A 182 -19.95 -34.48 8.53
N THR A 183 -20.60 -34.04 7.45
CA THR A 183 -20.56 -34.74 6.15
C THR A 183 -19.15 -34.73 5.59
N THR A 184 -18.54 -35.91 5.44
CA THR A 184 -17.20 -36.08 4.84
C THR A 184 -17.23 -36.61 3.41
N SER A 185 -18.36 -37.18 2.98
CA SER A 185 -18.53 -37.69 1.62
C SER A 185 -19.91 -37.34 1.05
N TRP A 186 -19.94 -36.97 -0.23
CA TRP A 186 -21.15 -36.63 -0.97
C TRP A 186 -21.17 -37.36 -2.30
N LYS A 187 -22.31 -37.95 -2.71
CA LYS A 187 -22.45 -38.63 -4.00
C LYS A 187 -23.33 -37.86 -4.96
N LEU A 188 -22.85 -37.63 -6.17
CA LEU A 188 -23.64 -37.04 -7.25
C LEU A 188 -24.50 -38.09 -7.97
N PRO A 189 -25.60 -37.69 -8.64
CA PRO A 189 -26.42 -38.60 -9.41
C PRO A 189 -25.61 -39.30 -10.53
N PRO A 190 -25.79 -40.62 -10.76
CA PRO A 190 -24.91 -41.41 -11.63
C PRO A 190 -25.04 -41.15 -13.14
N LYS A 191 -25.82 -40.13 -13.53
CA LYS A 191 -26.13 -39.80 -14.94
C LYS A 191 -25.39 -38.57 -15.46
N ILE A 192 -24.46 -38.00 -14.69
CA ILE A 192 -23.76 -36.76 -15.05
C ILE A 192 -22.27 -37.09 -15.29
N PRO A 193 -21.70 -36.72 -16.45
CA PRO A 193 -20.26 -36.89 -16.73
C PRO A 193 -19.38 -36.25 -15.65
N SER A 194 -18.25 -36.87 -15.29
CA SER A 194 -17.29 -36.28 -14.34
C SER A 194 -16.67 -35.00 -14.86
N GLN A 195 -16.47 -34.88 -16.16
CA GLN A 195 -15.99 -33.68 -16.83
C GLN A 195 -16.93 -32.49 -16.58
N SER A 196 -18.25 -32.71 -16.58
CA SER A 196 -19.22 -31.67 -16.26
C SER A 196 -19.03 -31.15 -14.82
N PHE A 197 -18.82 -32.06 -13.87
CA PHE A 197 -18.59 -31.66 -12.48
C PHE A 197 -17.21 -31.02 -12.29
N ASN A 198 -16.18 -31.45 -13.01
CA ASN A 198 -14.86 -30.82 -13.01
C ASN A 198 -14.94 -29.34 -13.43
N SER A 199 -15.69 -29.01 -14.49
CA SER A 199 -15.89 -27.61 -14.91
C SER A 199 -16.61 -26.78 -13.85
N VAL A 200 -17.61 -27.36 -13.15
CA VAL A 200 -18.26 -26.71 -12.01
C VAL A 200 -17.27 -26.47 -10.87
N VAL A 201 -16.46 -27.47 -10.51
CA VAL A 201 -15.47 -27.36 -9.44
C VAL A 201 -14.45 -26.27 -9.77
N ARG A 202 -13.89 -26.24 -10.99
CA ARG A 202 -12.98 -25.16 -11.43
C ARG A 202 -13.63 -23.79 -11.27
N TYR A 203 -14.89 -23.63 -11.69
CA TYR A 203 -15.63 -22.37 -11.54
C TYR A 203 -15.83 -21.96 -10.07
N LEU A 204 -16.20 -22.90 -9.20
CA LEU A 204 -16.36 -22.63 -7.77
C LEU A 204 -15.03 -22.17 -7.14
N TYR A 205 -13.91 -22.71 -7.61
CA TYR A 205 -12.54 -22.42 -7.13
C TYR A 205 -11.88 -21.21 -7.82
N LEU A 206 -12.67 -20.37 -8.51
CA LEU A 206 -12.21 -19.18 -9.25
C LEU A 206 -11.27 -19.50 -10.44
N GLY A 207 -11.21 -20.77 -10.85
CA GLY A 207 -10.47 -21.20 -12.02
C GLY A 207 -11.24 -20.91 -13.32
N GLU A 208 -10.53 -21.04 -14.43
CA GLU A 208 -11.15 -20.90 -15.75
C GLU A 208 -12.14 -22.04 -15.98
N ALA A 209 -13.41 -21.69 -16.15
CA ALA A 209 -14.46 -22.61 -16.53
C ALA A 209 -14.34 -22.90 -18.02
N SER A 210 -13.32 -23.66 -18.42
CA SER A 210 -13.35 -24.33 -19.71
C SER A 210 -14.14 -25.63 -19.56
N ALA A 211 -14.97 -25.92 -20.55
CA ALA A 211 -15.36 -27.30 -20.72
C ALA A 211 -14.15 -28.02 -21.36
N ASP A 212 -13.66 -29.07 -20.71
CA ASP A 212 -12.71 -30.00 -21.32
C ASP A 212 -13.51 -30.80 -22.37
N LEU A 213 -13.77 -30.16 -23.52
CA LEU A 213 -14.61 -30.69 -24.59
C LEU A 213 -13.80 -31.75 -25.37
N SER A 214 -14.35 -32.96 -25.43
CA SER A 214 -13.88 -34.03 -26.30
C SER A 214 -14.05 -33.65 -27.78
N ASP A 215 -13.26 -34.26 -28.67
CA ASP A 215 -13.45 -34.14 -30.12
C ASP A 215 -14.76 -34.79 -30.61
N ASP A 216 -15.39 -35.63 -29.78
CA ASP A 216 -16.70 -36.25 -30.04
C ASP A 216 -17.86 -35.30 -29.70
N GLU A 217 -18.66 -34.94 -30.71
CA GLU A 217 -19.82 -34.04 -30.60
C GLU A 217 -20.92 -34.56 -29.66
N GLU A 218 -21.13 -35.89 -29.57
CA GLU A 218 -22.16 -36.45 -28.69
C GLU A 218 -21.75 -36.34 -27.22
N GLU A 219 -20.49 -36.64 -26.93
CA GLU A 219 -19.90 -36.48 -25.60
C GLU A 219 -19.84 -35.00 -25.21
N GLN A 220 -19.45 -34.12 -26.14
CA GLN A 220 -19.46 -32.67 -25.95
C GLN A 220 -20.85 -32.16 -25.51
N LYS A 221 -21.90 -32.59 -26.21
CA LYS A 221 -23.28 -32.23 -25.89
C LYS A 221 -23.72 -32.79 -24.54
N ALA A 222 -23.31 -34.01 -24.20
CA ALA A 222 -23.58 -34.61 -22.89
C ALA A 222 -22.89 -33.84 -21.75
N ILE A 223 -21.64 -33.40 -21.95
CA ILE A 223 -20.88 -32.61 -20.97
C ILE A 223 -21.57 -31.27 -20.73
N LEU A 224 -21.92 -30.53 -21.79
CA LEU A 224 -22.62 -29.24 -21.68
C LEU A 224 -24.00 -29.38 -21.02
N ALA A 225 -24.77 -30.42 -21.37
CA ALA A 225 -26.05 -30.69 -20.72
C ALA A 225 -25.88 -31.05 -19.23
N GLY A 226 -24.81 -31.76 -18.87
CA GLY A 226 -24.44 -32.03 -17.49
C GLY A 226 -24.10 -30.75 -16.72
N ILE A 227 -23.35 -29.84 -17.34
CA ILE A 227 -22.99 -28.54 -16.75
C ILE A 227 -24.23 -27.68 -16.52
N ASP A 228 -25.14 -27.55 -17.48
CA ASP A 228 -26.41 -26.79 -17.31
C ASP A 228 -27.24 -27.35 -16.14
N LYS A 229 -27.36 -28.69 -16.09
CA LYS A 229 -28.10 -29.38 -15.02
C LYS A 229 -27.48 -29.14 -13.65
N LEU A 230 -26.14 -29.25 -13.54
CA LEU A 230 -25.42 -29.00 -12.30
C LEU A 230 -25.49 -27.52 -11.91
N GLY A 231 -25.33 -26.59 -12.84
CA GLY A 231 -25.46 -25.15 -12.60
C GLY A 231 -26.81 -24.80 -12.00
N LYS A 232 -27.91 -25.37 -12.53
CA LYS A 232 -29.24 -25.20 -11.94
C LYS A 232 -29.39 -25.85 -10.57
N GLN A 233 -28.90 -27.07 -10.41
CA GLN A 233 -29.03 -27.82 -9.15
C GLN A 233 -28.22 -27.19 -8.01
N LEU A 234 -27.02 -26.69 -8.31
CA LEU A 234 -26.10 -26.10 -7.35
C LEU A 234 -26.31 -24.59 -7.19
N GLU A 235 -27.31 -24.03 -7.88
CA GLU A 235 -27.68 -22.62 -7.85
C GLU A 235 -26.53 -21.69 -8.28
N VAL A 236 -25.86 -22.08 -9.37
CA VAL A 236 -24.76 -21.36 -10.04
C VAL A 236 -25.17 -21.00 -11.47
N PRO A 237 -26.11 -20.04 -11.66
CA PRO A 237 -26.75 -19.81 -12.95
C PRO A 237 -25.81 -19.26 -14.03
N THR A 238 -24.80 -18.48 -13.66
CA THR A 238 -23.87 -17.82 -14.61
C THR A 238 -22.78 -18.75 -15.14
N LEU A 239 -22.64 -19.97 -14.59
CA LEU A 239 -21.65 -20.95 -15.04
C LEU A 239 -21.84 -21.29 -16.52
N PHE A 240 -23.06 -21.60 -16.93
CA PHE A 240 -23.33 -22.07 -18.28
C PHE A 240 -23.08 -20.97 -19.33
N GLU A 241 -23.46 -19.73 -19.00
CA GLU A 241 -23.21 -18.55 -19.84
C GLU A 241 -21.71 -18.27 -20.00
N SER A 242 -20.93 -18.50 -18.94
CA SER A 242 -19.47 -18.29 -18.96
C SER A 242 -18.73 -19.25 -19.91
N ILE A 243 -19.35 -20.40 -20.24
CA ILE A 243 -18.72 -21.47 -21.06
C ILE A 243 -19.08 -21.32 -22.54
N ILE A 244 -20.27 -20.84 -22.87
CA ILE A 244 -20.80 -20.86 -24.25
C ILE A 244 -20.26 -19.74 -25.13
N ASP A 245 -19.97 -18.58 -24.56
CA ASP A 245 -19.77 -17.36 -25.35
C ASP A 245 -18.30 -17.11 -25.71
N ALA A 246 -17.82 -17.83 -26.73
CA ALA A 246 -16.46 -17.75 -27.27
C ALA A 246 -16.31 -16.72 -28.42
N GLY A 247 -17.36 -15.96 -28.75
CA GLY A 247 -17.42 -15.15 -29.99
C GLY A 247 -16.65 -13.83 -29.94
N ASP A 248 -16.64 -13.15 -28.78
CA ASP A 248 -15.96 -11.87 -28.59
C ASP A 248 -14.95 -11.95 -27.43
N ARG A 249 -13.65 -11.89 -27.78
CA ARG A 249 -12.54 -11.97 -26.84
C ARG A 249 -12.61 -10.87 -25.77
N ARG A 250 -13.13 -9.68 -26.10
CA ARG A 250 -13.26 -8.57 -25.13
C ARG A 250 -14.37 -8.84 -24.14
N ALA A 251 -15.56 -9.21 -24.62
CA ALA A 251 -16.70 -9.54 -23.76
C ALA A 251 -16.43 -10.76 -22.85
N ALA A 252 -15.63 -11.73 -23.33
CA ALA A 252 -15.19 -12.87 -22.54
C ALA A 252 -14.23 -12.46 -21.40
N ARG A 253 -13.26 -11.57 -21.67
CA ARG A 253 -12.35 -11.01 -20.65
C ARG A 253 -13.13 -10.23 -19.58
N GLN A 254 -14.03 -9.34 -20.00
CA GLN A 254 -14.84 -8.54 -19.07
C GLN A 254 -15.67 -9.43 -18.14
N ARG A 255 -16.40 -10.41 -18.70
CA ARG A 255 -17.17 -11.36 -17.90
C ARG A 255 -16.29 -12.13 -16.93
N ARG A 256 -15.09 -12.56 -17.37
CA ARG A 256 -14.14 -13.25 -16.49
C ARG A 256 -13.78 -12.40 -15.28
N THR A 257 -13.46 -11.12 -15.48
CA THR A 257 -13.15 -10.17 -14.39
C THR A 257 -14.35 -9.99 -13.46
N GLU A 258 -15.56 -9.84 -14.02
CA GLU A 258 -16.80 -9.71 -13.24
C GLU A 258 -17.13 -10.96 -12.42
N GLU A 259 -16.94 -12.15 -13.00
CA GLU A 259 -17.12 -13.44 -12.31
C GLU A 259 -16.10 -13.63 -11.19
N MET A 260 -14.83 -13.24 -11.40
CA MET A 260 -13.79 -13.26 -10.36
C MET A 260 -14.14 -12.30 -9.21
N ALA A 261 -14.58 -11.07 -9.53
CA ALA A 261 -15.04 -10.10 -8.54
C ALA A 261 -16.21 -10.63 -7.73
N ARG A 262 -17.21 -11.23 -8.39
CA ARG A 262 -18.37 -11.86 -7.72
C ARG A 262 -17.94 -13.01 -6.81
N GLY A 263 -17.01 -13.84 -7.24
CA GLY A 263 -16.48 -14.93 -6.41
C GLY A 263 -15.75 -14.45 -5.17
N ARG A 264 -14.94 -13.39 -5.30
CA ARG A 264 -14.32 -12.73 -4.17
C ARG A 264 -15.35 -12.11 -3.21
N ASP A 265 -16.42 -11.50 -3.73
CA ASP A 265 -17.51 -10.94 -2.90
C ASP A 265 -18.29 -12.02 -2.13
N GLN A 266 -18.47 -13.19 -2.74
CA GLN A 266 -19.07 -14.35 -2.06
C GLN A 266 -18.17 -14.86 -0.93
N PHE A 267 -16.85 -14.99 -1.15
CA PHE A 267 -15.90 -15.29 -0.07
C PHE A 267 -15.94 -14.23 1.03
N ALA A 268 -15.95 -12.94 0.68
CA ALA A 268 -16.02 -11.86 1.67
C ALA A 268 -17.30 -11.91 2.51
N THR A 269 -18.44 -12.19 1.88
CA THR A 269 -19.74 -12.32 2.57
C THR A 269 -19.72 -13.50 3.53
N TRP A 270 -19.25 -14.65 3.06
CA TRP A 270 -19.16 -15.86 3.87
C TRP A 270 -18.16 -15.69 5.03
N PHE A 271 -16.98 -15.09 4.78
CA PHE A 271 -15.96 -14.79 5.78
C PHE A 271 -16.52 -13.92 6.92
N ARG A 272 -17.21 -12.83 6.60
CA ARG A 272 -17.84 -11.97 7.64
C ARG A 272 -18.90 -12.73 8.43
N ALA A 273 -19.74 -13.51 7.76
CA ALA A 273 -20.84 -14.23 8.39
C ALA A 273 -20.40 -15.41 9.28
N ASN A 274 -19.20 -15.95 9.06
CA ASN A 274 -18.73 -17.17 9.71
C ASN A 274 -17.42 -16.98 10.50
N VAL A 275 -16.37 -16.42 9.91
CA VAL A 275 -15.09 -16.24 10.63
C VAL A 275 -15.19 -15.08 11.62
N LEU A 276 -15.53 -13.87 11.15
CA LEU A 276 -15.57 -12.70 12.02
C LEU A 276 -16.72 -12.74 13.03
N ARG A 277 -17.87 -13.30 12.64
CA ARG A 277 -19.02 -13.43 13.52
C ARG A 277 -18.77 -14.38 14.70
N TYR A 278 -18.00 -15.43 14.50
CA TYR A 278 -17.74 -16.47 15.51
C TYR A 278 -16.39 -16.30 16.22
N LYS A 279 -15.70 -15.16 16.06
CA LYS A 279 -14.51 -14.86 16.85
C LYS A 279 -14.85 -14.85 18.35
N VAL A 280 -13.94 -15.36 19.18
CA VAL A 280 -14.15 -15.52 20.62
C VAL A 280 -13.27 -14.55 21.39
N HIS A 281 -13.90 -13.69 22.18
CA HIS A 281 -13.21 -12.84 23.14
C HIS A 281 -13.03 -13.60 24.45
N THR A 282 -11.81 -13.65 24.96
CA THR A 282 -11.45 -14.34 26.20
C THR A 282 -10.37 -13.57 26.94
N ASN A 283 -10.11 -13.94 28.20
CA ASN A 283 -8.95 -13.43 28.91
C ASN A 283 -7.70 -14.18 28.43
N THR A 284 -6.57 -13.49 28.32
CA THR A 284 -5.29 -14.02 27.86
C THR A 284 -4.85 -15.26 28.63
N GLU A 285 -5.03 -15.27 29.96
CA GLU A 285 -4.73 -16.43 30.83
C GLU A 285 -5.55 -17.69 30.52
N LYS A 286 -6.73 -17.51 29.92
CA LYS A 286 -7.68 -18.58 29.59
C LYS A 286 -7.70 -18.91 28.10
N ALA A 287 -6.99 -18.14 27.27
CA ALA A 287 -7.01 -18.30 25.83
C ALA A 287 -6.57 -19.70 25.40
N ASP A 288 -5.49 -20.22 25.98
CA ASP A 288 -4.95 -21.55 25.66
C ASP A 288 -5.81 -22.70 26.19
N GLN A 289 -6.81 -22.42 27.02
CA GLN A 289 -7.73 -23.41 27.57
C GLN A 289 -9.01 -23.54 26.72
N VAL A 290 -9.21 -22.67 25.73
CA VAL A 290 -10.37 -22.71 24.84
C VAL A 290 -10.30 -23.97 24.00
N LYS A 291 -11.36 -24.78 24.07
CA LYS A 291 -11.51 -26.00 23.30
C LYS A 291 -12.58 -25.79 22.25
N TRP A 292 -12.19 -25.95 20.99
CA TRP A 292 -13.10 -25.85 19.85
C TRP A 292 -13.06 -27.16 19.08
N ASP A 293 -14.21 -27.78 18.87
CA ASP A 293 -14.28 -29.09 18.20
C ASP A 293 -13.93 -28.98 16.71
N LYS A 294 -13.18 -29.97 16.21
CA LYS A 294 -12.86 -30.06 14.77
C LYS A 294 -14.12 -30.10 13.89
N ASN A 295 -15.19 -30.69 14.41
CA ASN A 295 -16.49 -30.69 13.75
C ASN A 295 -17.31 -29.47 14.20
N ASN A 296 -17.24 -28.39 13.42
CA ASN A 296 -17.96 -27.16 13.70
C ASN A 296 -18.75 -26.68 12.48
N ALA A 297 -19.77 -25.86 12.71
CA ALA A 297 -20.71 -25.40 11.68
C ALA A 297 -20.09 -24.47 10.63
N ILE A 298 -18.90 -23.93 10.91
CA ILE A 298 -18.17 -23.00 10.03
C ILE A 298 -16.97 -23.65 9.36
N PHE A 299 -16.74 -24.96 9.55
CA PHE A 299 -15.66 -25.72 8.93
C PHE A 299 -14.24 -25.21 9.22
N ALA A 300 -14.06 -24.46 10.32
CA ALA A 300 -12.76 -23.98 10.74
C ALA A 300 -11.89 -25.16 11.22
N ASP A 301 -10.61 -25.13 10.88
CA ASP A 301 -9.63 -26.19 11.20
C ASP A 301 -8.44 -25.68 12.02
N VAL A 302 -8.41 -24.38 12.35
CA VAL A 302 -7.40 -23.73 13.20
C VAL A 302 -7.97 -22.48 13.87
N LEU A 303 -7.42 -22.11 15.03
CA LEU A 303 -7.70 -20.85 15.74
C LEU A 303 -6.45 -19.96 15.71
N LEU A 304 -6.58 -18.71 15.26
CA LEU A 304 -5.53 -17.70 15.41
C LEU A 304 -5.82 -16.84 16.64
N ARG A 305 -4.80 -16.59 17.47
CA ARG A 305 -4.92 -15.76 18.67
C ARG A 305 -4.17 -14.45 18.45
N ALA A 306 -4.85 -13.33 18.73
CA ALA A 306 -4.24 -12.01 18.86
C ALA A 306 -4.57 -11.47 20.25
N ASP A 307 -3.60 -10.81 20.88
CA ASP A 307 -3.73 -10.26 22.23
C ASP A 307 -3.91 -8.74 22.15
N GLU A 308 -4.81 -8.17 22.97
CA GLU A 308 -4.98 -6.72 23.04
C GLU A 308 -3.70 -6.08 23.62
N PRO A 309 -3.22 -4.97 23.05
CA PRO A 309 -2.07 -4.25 23.59
C PRO A 309 -2.36 -3.78 25.01
N GLU A 310 -1.31 -3.63 25.82
CA GLU A 310 -1.43 -3.11 27.17
C GLU A 310 -1.85 -1.64 27.08
N GLU A 311 -3.06 -1.30 27.56
CA GLU A 311 -3.39 0.09 27.84
C GLU A 311 -2.49 0.55 29.00
N ASP A 312 -1.44 1.30 28.69
CA ASP A 312 -0.71 2.07 29.68
C ASP A 312 -1.69 3.07 30.28
N THR A 313 -2.30 2.72 31.41
CA THR A 313 -3.10 3.67 32.17
C THR A 313 -2.16 4.76 32.67
N GLU A 314 -2.25 5.95 32.10
CA GLU A 314 -1.56 7.19 32.51
C GLU A 314 -1.77 7.54 34.01
N ASP A 315 -2.63 6.82 34.73
CA ASP A 315 -2.90 6.99 36.16
C ASP A 315 -1.98 6.18 37.11
N ALA A 316 -0.96 5.49 36.60
CA ALA A 316 0.06 4.87 37.48
C ALA A 316 1.13 5.92 37.84
N PRO A 317 1.33 6.27 39.14
CA PRO A 317 2.36 7.23 39.50
C PRO A 317 3.73 6.70 39.08
N GLN A 318 4.42 7.45 38.22
CA GLN A 318 5.79 7.21 37.81
C GLN A 318 6.68 7.03 39.05
N GLN A 319 6.98 5.79 39.41
CA GLN A 319 8.13 5.48 40.24
C GLN A 319 9.27 5.15 39.29
N GLU A 320 10.12 6.15 39.08
CA GLU A 320 11.45 6.02 38.50
C GLU A 320 12.10 4.69 38.92
N GLN A 321 12.28 3.78 37.97
CA GLN A 321 13.15 2.62 38.16
C GLN A 321 14.54 2.90 37.57
N ASN A 322 15.19 3.91 38.11
CA ASN A 322 16.66 3.93 38.14
C ASN A 322 17.12 2.94 39.22
N LYS A 323 17.42 1.70 38.83
CA LYS A 323 18.24 0.78 39.64
C LYS A 323 19.47 0.35 38.86
N LEU A 324 20.47 1.23 38.86
CA LEU A 324 21.86 0.82 38.75
C LEU A 324 22.15 -0.20 39.86
N ARG A 325 22.46 -1.44 39.48
CA ARG A 325 23.01 -2.45 40.39
C ARG A 325 24.52 -2.29 40.42
N ASN A 326 25.03 -1.66 41.49
CA ASN A 326 26.42 -1.81 41.89
C ASN A 326 26.63 -3.25 42.40
N THR A 327 27.55 -3.98 41.77
CA THR A 327 28.11 -5.21 42.34
C THR A 327 29.63 -5.14 42.30
N ASP A 328 30.26 -5.09 43.48
CA ASP A 328 31.68 -5.34 43.65
C ASP A 328 31.93 -6.86 43.56
N GLY A 329 32.49 -7.34 42.45
CA GLY A 329 32.95 -8.72 42.27
C GLY A 329 33.12 -9.15 40.80
N PRO A 330 34.09 -10.04 40.48
CA PRO A 330 34.45 -10.32 39.09
C PRO A 330 33.41 -11.23 38.40
N LEU A 331 32.93 -10.75 37.24
CA LEU A 331 31.93 -11.38 36.38
C LEU A 331 32.51 -12.55 35.59
N HIS A 332 32.09 -13.78 35.88
CA HIS A 332 32.12 -14.92 34.94
C HIS A 332 30.95 -15.87 35.28
N GLY A 333 29.88 -15.82 34.47
CA GLY A 333 28.75 -16.74 34.57
C GLY A 333 27.52 -16.24 33.81
N ILE A 334 27.09 -17.00 32.81
CA ILE A 334 25.89 -16.76 31.99
C ILE A 334 24.65 -16.83 32.91
N PRO A 335 23.77 -15.82 32.96
CA PRO A 335 22.61 -15.85 33.84
C PRO A 335 21.47 -16.67 33.22
N VAL A 336 21.22 -17.84 33.80
CA VAL A 336 19.97 -18.60 33.62
C VAL A 336 18.96 -18.05 34.64
N GLY A 337 17.88 -17.44 34.16
CA GLY A 337 16.83 -16.83 34.99
C GLY A 337 15.93 -17.88 35.64
N ASN A 338 15.89 -17.88 36.98
CA ASN A 338 15.04 -18.70 37.82
C ASN A 338 13.75 -17.93 38.15
N PHE A 339 12.58 -18.45 37.77
CA PHE A 339 11.27 -17.85 38.08
C PHE A 339 10.82 -18.21 39.49
N SER A 340 10.94 -17.29 40.45
CA SER A 340 10.08 -17.27 41.64
C SER A 340 10.08 -15.90 42.32
N SER A 341 8.97 -15.19 42.24
CA SER A 341 8.63 -14.10 43.17
C SER A 341 7.12 -14.05 43.35
N GLU A 342 6.70 -14.09 44.61
CA GLU A 342 5.31 -14.03 45.07
C GLU A 342 4.60 -12.75 44.62
N PRO A 343 3.26 -12.77 44.43
CA PRO A 343 2.54 -11.66 43.83
C PRO A 343 2.26 -10.54 44.84
N VAL A 344 2.74 -9.34 44.52
CA VAL A 344 2.22 -8.09 45.08
C VAL A 344 0.94 -7.75 44.31
N ALA A 345 -0.18 -7.67 45.02
CA ALA A 345 -1.50 -7.41 44.46
C ALA A 345 -1.60 -5.96 43.93
N ALA A 346 -1.17 -5.75 42.69
CA ALA A 346 -1.68 -4.68 41.84
C ALA A 346 -2.91 -5.22 41.12
N THR A 347 -4.02 -4.47 41.14
CA THR A 347 -5.24 -4.82 40.43
C THR A 347 -5.03 -4.61 38.92
N THR A 348 -4.29 -5.51 38.28
CA THR A 348 -4.15 -5.57 36.83
C THR A 348 -5.49 -6.01 36.24
N ARG A 349 -6.05 -5.21 35.34
CA ARG A 349 -7.18 -5.66 34.52
C ARG A 349 -6.69 -6.90 33.74
N PRO A 350 -7.49 -7.99 33.65
CA PRO A 350 -7.06 -9.16 32.92
C PRO A 350 -6.88 -8.78 31.44
N ARG A 351 -5.69 -9.04 30.89
CA ARG A 351 -5.42 -8.88 29.46
C ARG A 351 -6.45 -9.68 28.66
N LYS A 352 -6.90 -9.11 27.55
CA LYS A 352 -7.90 -9.73 26.68
C LYS A 352 -7.24 -10.25 25.42
N SER A 353 -7.78 -11.34 24.91
CA SER A 353 -7.34 -11.99 23.69
C SER A 353 -8.56 -12.31 22.82
N VAL A 354 -8.36 -12.28 21.51
CA VAL A 354 -9.36 -12.64 20.53
C VAL A 354 -8.88 -13.85 19.74
N LEU A 355 -9.73 -14.89 19.70
CA LEU A 355 -9.50 -16.11 18.93
C LEU A 355 -10.34 -16.06 17.65
N PHE A 356 -9.67 -16.16 16.50
CA PHE A 356 -10.28 -16.14 15.18
C PHE A 356 -10.31 -17.56 14.59
N PRO A 357 -11.49 -18.16 14.39
CA PRO A 357 -11.60 -19.43 13.69
C PRO A 357 -11.31 -19.25 12.19
N ALA A 358 -10.30 -19.95 11.68
CA ALA A 358 -9.82 -19.81 10.31
C ALA A 358 -9.70 -21.18 9.61
N HIS A 359 -9.37 -21.12 8.32
CA HIS A 359 -9.20 -22.26 7.43
C HIS A 359 -7.74 -22.31 6.99
N ARG A 360 -7.02 -23.41 7.27
CA ARG A 360 -5.64 -23.62 6.83
C ARG A 360 -5.52 -23.38 5.34
N ALA A 361 -6.49 -23.88 4.56
CA ALA A 361 -6.59 -23.66 3.11
C ALA A 361 -6.42 -22.19 2.68
N MET A 362 -6.96 -21.23 3.44
CA MET A 362 -6.79 -19.80 3.15
C MET A 362 -5.53 -19.20 3.77
N LEU A 363 -5.09 -19.72 4.91
CA LEU A 363 -3.85 -19.28 5.56
C LEU A 363 -2.60 -19.65 4.75
N LEU A 364 -2.65 -20.71 3.93
CA LEU A 364 -1.55 -21.13 3.03
C LEU A 364 -1.14 -20.07 1.99
N ARG A 365 -1.87 -18.96 1.89
CA ARG A 365 -1.47 -17.78 1.12
C ARG A 365 -0.28 -17.03 1.73
N SER A 366 0.03 -17.31 2.99
CA SER A 366 1.21 -16.83 3.71
C SER A 366 2.24 -17.95 3.80
N GLU A 367 3.49 -17.65 3.45
CA GLU A 367 4.57 -18.63 3.48
C GLU A 367 4.86 -19.11 4.92
N PHE A 368 4.67 -18.23 5.91
CA PHE A 368 4.73 -18.58 7.32
C PHE A 368 3.83 -19.78 7.66
N PHE A 369 2.54 -19.68 7.31
CA PHE A 369 1.58 -20.76 7.59
C PHE A 369 1.82 -21.97 6.70
N ALA A 370 2.23 -21.78 5.44
CA ALA A 370 2.59 -22.90 4.57
C ALA A 370 3.74 -23.73 5.14
N ALA A 371 4.80 -23.08 5.63
CA ALA A 371 5.91 -23.75 6.30
C ALA A 371 5.46 -24.42 7.61
N MET A 372 4.69 -23.71 8.45
CA MET A 372 4.17 -24.24 9.71
C MET A 372 3.34 -25.51 9.50
N PHE A 373 2.39 -25.50 8.59
CA PHE A 373 1.45 -26.59 8.37
C PHE A 373 2.02 -27.78 7.60
N SER A 374 3.13 -27.59 6.89
CA SER A 374 3.85 -28.67 6.20
C SER A 374 4.92 -29.34 7.08
N SER A 375 5.22 -28.75 8.23
CA SER A 375 6.23 -29.26 9.16
C SER A 375 5.71 -30.40 10.05
N SER A 376 6.59 -30.94 10.89
CA SER A 376 6.22 -31.90 11.95
C SER A 376 5.72 -31.25 13.25
N PHE A 377 5.56 -29.91 13.26
CA PHE A 377 5.12 -29.17 14.44
C PHE A 377 3.70 -29.55 14.87
N ARG A 378 3.37 -29.21 16.11
CA ARG A 378 2.10 -29.57 16.77
C ARG A 378 0.89 -29.10 15.96
N GLU A 379 0.99 -27.92 15.37
CA GLU A 379 -0.04 -27.24 14.58
C GLU A 379 -0.37 -27.99 13.28
N ALA A 380 0.54 -28.84 12.80
CA ALA A 380 0.33 -29.71 11.63
C ALA A 380 -0.29 -31.07 12.00
N GLN A 381 -0.28 -31.46 13.28
CA GLN A 381 -0.75 -32.76 13.76
C GLN A 381 -2.27 -32.78 13.98
N ASP A 382 -2.88 -33.95 13.83
CA ASP A 382 -4.31 -34.10 14.12
C ASP A 382 -4.60 -34.03 15.63
N SER A 383 -5.62 -33.27 15.98
CA SER A 383 -6.13 -33.11 17.35
C SER A 383 -7.66 -33.14 17.35
N PRO A 384 -8.30 -33.62 18.43
CA PRO A 384 -9.76 -33.55 18.57
C PRO A 384 -10.28 -32.11 18.59
N HIS A 385 -9.45 -31.17 19.08
CA HIS A 385 -9.77 -29.74 19.12
C HIS A 385 -8.84 -28.96 18.19
N LEU A 386 -9.32 -27.81 17.71
CA LEU A 386 -8.55 -26.90 16.87
C LEU A 386 -7.30 -26.41 17.60
N HIS A 387 -6.16 -26.37 16.90
CA HIS A 387 -4.94 -25.80 17.44
C HIS A 387 -5.03 -24.28 17.49
N ILE A 388 -4.50 -23.70 18.57
CA ILE A 388 -4.41 -22.26 18.75
C ILE A 388 -3.00 -21.81 18.36
N VAL A 389 -2.91 -20.90 17.39
CA VAL A 389 -1.67 -20.30 16.91
C VAL A 389 -1.63 -18.83 17.34
N PRO A 390 -0.73 -18.44 18.27
CA PRO A 390 -0.57 -17.04 18.65
C PRO A 390 0.14 -16.26 17.54
N ILE A 391 -0.39 -15.08 17.23
CA ILE A 391 0.17 -14.12 16.28
C ILE A 391 0.46 -12.84 17.06
N ASP A 392 1.68 -12.33 16.90
CA ASP A 392 2.16 -11.13 17.59
C ASP A 392 1.65 -9.87 16.89
N CYS A 393 0.36 -9.59 17.05
CA CYS A 393 -0.29 -8.37 16.58
C CYS A 393 -1.59 -8.11 17.33
N SER A 394 -2.12 -6.89 17.18
CA SER A 394 -3.41 -6.53 17.77
C SER A 394 -4.57 -7.26 17.07
N PRO A 395 -5.73 -7.46 17.75
CA PRO A 395 -6.89 -8.10 17.13
C PRO A 395 -7.42 -7.36 15.90
N GLN A 396 -7.28 -6.04 15.86
CA GLN A 396 -7.68 -5.23 14.69
C GLN A 396 -6.78 -5.52 13.49
N VAL A 397 -5.47 -5.62 13.71
CA VAL A 397 -4.48 -5.93 12.67
C VAL A 397 -4.69 -7.35 12.15
N LEU A 398 -4.92 -8.33 13.03
CA LEU A 398 -5.22 -9.71 12.62
C LEU A 398 -6.50 -9.79 11.78
N GLU A 399 -7.53 -8.99 12.09
CA GLU A 399 -8.75 -8.91 11.28
C GLU A 399 -8.48 -8.35 9.87
N ILE A 400 -7.60 -7.35 9.74
CA ILE A 400 -7.14 -6.81 8.44
C ILE A 400 -6.39 -7.88 7.65
N VAL A 401 -5.43 -8.56 8.28
CA VAL A 401 -4.67 -9.65 7.67
C VAL A 401 -5.60 -10.75 7.17
N LEU A 402 -6.54 -11.23 8.00
CA LEU A 402 -7.50 -12.25 7.60
C LEU A 402 -8.42 -11.75 6.47
N THR A 403 -8.86 -10.50 6.52
CA THR A 403 -9.66 -9.92 5.43
C THR A 403 -8.89 -9.96 4.11
N TYR A 404 -7.60 -9.62 4.13
CA TYR A 404 -6.73 -9.71 2.95
C TYR A 404 -6.58 -11.15 2.46
N LEU A 405 -6.27 -12.10 3.34
CA LEU A 405 -6.10 -13.52 2.95
C LEU A 405 -7.36 -14.09 2.30
N TYR A 406 -8.56 -13.74 2.78
CA TYR A 406 -9.82 -14.27 2.24
C TYR A 406 -10.34 -13.52 1.01
N THR A 407 -9.95 -12.26 0.81
CA THR A 407 -10.66 -11.38 -0.13
C THR A 407 -9.77 -10.51 -1.02
N GLU A 408 -8.46 -10.53 -0.84
CA GLU A 408 -7.51 -9.61 -1.50
C GLU A 408 -7.71 -8.13 -1.14
N LYS A 409 -8.64 -7.80 -0.23
CA LYS A 409 -8.88 -6.42 0.22
C LYS A 409 -7.98 -6.06 1.39
N ALA A 410 -7.36 -4.90 1.30
CA ALA A 410 -6.43 -4.34 2.27
C ALA A 410 -6.76 -2.86 2.49
N ASP A 411 -7.96 -2.60 3.01
CA ASP A 411 -8.44 -1.26 3.35
C ASP A 411 -8.30 -1.07 4.86
N PHE A 412 -7.45 -0.14 5.30
CA PHE A 412 -7.22 0.18 6.71
C PHE A 412 -6.75 1.63 6.89
N PRO A 413 -7.01 2.24 8.06
CA PRO A 413 -6.59 3.61 8.34
C PRO A 413 -5.07 3.71 8.55
N LEU A 414 -4.53 4.93 8.41
CA LEU A 414 -3.11 5.21 8.61
C LEU A 414 -2.62 4.86 10.03
N GLU A 415 -3.48 5.04 11.03
CA GLU A 415 -3.21 4.77 12.46
C GLU A 415 -2.69 3.35 12.74
N VAL A 416 -3.14 2.35 11.96
CA VAL A 416 -2.72 0.95 12.13
C VAL A 416 -1.75 0.48 11.05
N ALA A 417 -1.31 1.38 10.16
CA ALA A 417 -0.57 0.99 8.97
C ALA A 417 0.82 0.45 9.29
N VAL A 418 1.49 1.00 10.32
CA VAL A 418 2.79 0.50 10.81
C VAL A 418 2.64 -0.90 11.41
N ASP A 419 1.62 -1.12 12.25
CA ASP A 419 1.36 -2.45 12.81
C ASP A 419 1.01 -3.48 11.72
N VAL A 420 0.24 -3.08 10.70
CA VAL A 420 -0.08 -3.93 9.55
C VAL A 420 1.18 -4.25 8.75
N LEU A 421 2.11 -3.30 8.60
CA LEU A 421 3.39 -3.53 7.95
C LEU A 421 4.19 -4.62 8.68
N PHE A 422 4.34 -4.52 10.00
CA PHE A 422 5.02 -5.52 10.82
C PHE A 422 4.33 -6.88 10.78
N ALA A 423 3.00 -6.93 10.92
CA ALA A 423 2.26 -8.18 10.85
C ALA A 423 2.36 -8.84 9.47
N ALA A 424 2.36 -8.05 8.39
CA ALA A 424 2.54 -8.55 7.03
C ALA A 424 3.95 -9.10 6.80
N ASP A 425 4.98 -8.45 7.37
CA ASP A 425 6.36 -8.93 7.32
C ASP A 425 6.53 -10.24 8.11
N LEU A 426 6.06 -10.27 9.37
CA LEU A 426 6.04 -11.46 10.23
C LEU A 426 5.40 -12.67 9.55
N LEU A 427 4.29 -12.45 8.84
CA LEU A 427 3.54 -13.50 8.17
C LEU A 427 4.00 -13.76 6.73
N PHE A 428 5.05 -13.09 6.25
CA PHE A 428 5.55 -13.19 4.88
C PHE A 428 4.45 -12.94 3.82
N ILE A 429 3.68 -11.85 3.98
CA ILE A 429 2.61 -11.42 3.06
C ILE A 429 3.08 -10.18 2.30
N GLU A 430 3.93 -10.39 1.30
CA GLU A 430 4.65 -9.32 0.59
C GLU A 430 3.72 -8.23 0.00
N LYS A 431 2.60 -8.63 -0.60
CA LYS A 431 1.64 -7.67 -1.19
C LYS A 431 0.96 -6.78 -0.16
N LEU A 432 0.64 -7.33 1.02
CA LEU A 432 0.03 -6.55 2.11
C LEU A 432 1.07 -5.60 2.72
N LYS A 433 2.31 -6.07 2.86
CA LYS A 433 3.46 -5.26 3.30
C LYS A 433 3.70 -4.07 2.37
N GLN A 434 3.75 -4.30 1.05
CA GLN A 434 3.86 -3.23 0.05
C GLN A 434 2.68 -2.25 0.12
N ARG A 435 1.45 -2.76 0.33
CA ARG A 435 0.27 -1.89 0.46
C ARG A 435 0.34 -1.00 1.70
N ALA A 436 0.77 -1.54 2.84
CA ALA A 436 0.99 -0.76 4.07
C ALA A 436 2.04 0.33 3.86
N ALA A 437 3.17 -0.01 3.24
CA ALA A 437 4.23 0.96 2.93
C ALA A 437 3.75 2.09 2.01
N VAL A 438 2.92 1.78 1.01
CA VAL A 438 2.30 2.79 0.14
C VAL A 438 1.37 3.68 0.95
N ILE A 439 0.52 3.14 1.82
CA ILE A 439 -0.40 3.93 2.66
C ILE A 439 0.39 4.88 3.57
N ILE A 440 1.45 4.38 4.24
CA ILE A 440 2.32 5.19 5.11
C ILE A 440 2.99 6.32 4.32
N SER A 441 3.66 6.01 3.21
CA SER A 441 4.40 7.00 2.42
C SER A 441 3.53 7.99 1.63
N THR A 442 2.25 7.69 1.42
CA THR A 442 1.33 8.58 0.69
C THR A 442 0.49 9.45 1.62
N LEU A 443 -0.08 8.87 2.68
CA LEU A 443 -0.92 9.60 3.63
C LEU A 443 -0.10 10.24 4.76
N GLY A 444 1.05 9.66 5.11
CA GLY A 444 1.97 10.22 6.10
C GLY A 444 2.69 11.48 5.61
N ASN A 445 2.61 11.82 4.32
CA ASN A 445 3.23 13.04 3.80
C ASN A 445 2.50 14.33 4.23
N GLY A 446 1.30 14.22 4.83
CA GLY A 446 0.46 15.37 5.16
C GLY A 446 0.16 16.25 3.93
N GLY A 447 -0.47 17.41 4.13
CA GLY A 447 -0.69 18.40 3.07
C GLY A 447 0.57 19.11 2.57
N ALA A 448 1.75 18.51 2.68
CA ALA A 448 3.07 19.09 2.41
C ALA A 448 3.40 19.23 0.92
N SER A 449 2.39 19.49 0.09
CA SER A 449 2.57 19.81 -1.32
C SER A 449 2.29 21.30 -1.52
N VAL A 450 3.38 22.05 -1.66
CA VAL A 450 3.49 23.41 -2.21
C VAL A 450 3.42 24.61 -1.23
N VAL A 451 2.97 24.47 0.02
CA VAL A 451 2.75 25.67 0.89
C VAL A 451 3.83 25.89 1.97
N GLU A 452 4.68 24.90 2.27
CA GLU A 452 5.63 25.04 3.40
C GLU A 452 6.93 25.81 3.07
N SER A 453 7.24 26.05 1.80
CA SER A 453 8.34 26.97 1.45
C SER A 453 8.05 28.43 1.82
N GLU A 454 6.81 28.77 2.18
CA GLU A 454 6.40 30.12 2.61
C GLU A 454 6.26 30.25 4.15
N ASN A 455 6.54 29.19 4.93
CA ASN A 455 6.41 29.24 6.39
C ASN A 455 7.76 29.08 7.12
N PRO A 456 8.60 30.13 7.20
CA PRO A 456 9.95 30.09 7.76
C PRO A 456 10.00 29.83 9.29
N ARG A 457 8.86 29.69 9.96
CA ARG A 457 8.76 29.46 11.41
C ARG A 457 8.23 28.09 11.80
N GLY A 458 7.84 27.26 10.83
CA GLY A 458 7.43 25.90 11.12
C GLY A 458 6.21 25.75 12.03
N GLU A 459 5.39 26.78 12.27
CA GLU A 459 4.14 26.64 13.01
C GLU A 459 3.06 26.06 12.08
N THR A 460 2.76 24.77 12.23
CA THR A 460 1.56 24.15 11.66
C THR A 460 0.80 23.46 12.81
N ASP A 461 -0.44 23.88 13.05
CA ASP A 461 -1.38 23.25 14.01
C ASP A 461 -1.87 21.85 13.56
N VAL A 462 -1.13 21.18 12.67
CA VAL A 462 -1.49 19.84 12.17
C VAL A 462 -0.71 18.84 13.00
N GLU A 463 -1.39 18.13 13.90
CA GLU A 463 -0.84 16.95 14.55
C GLU A 463 -0.46 15.94 13.45
N ASP A 464 0.81 15.58 13.39
CA ASP A 464 1.30 14.55 12.47
C ASP A 464 0.64 13.23 12.87
N ALA A 465 -0.14 12.64 11.95
CA ALA A 465 -0.92 11.43 12.23
C ALA A 465 -0.06 10.18 12.44
N VAL A 466 1.24 10.24 12.16
CA VAL A 466 2.22 9.16 12.33
C VAL A 466 3.56 9.76 12.76
N ASP A 467 4.20 9.14 13.75
CA ASP A 467 5.57 9.49 14.12
C ASP A 467 6.55 9.06 13.02
N ILE A 468 7.28 10.03 12.46
CA ILE A 468 8.24 9.79 11.39
C ILE A 468 9.42 8.93 11.84
N TYR A 469 9.80 8.99 13.11
CA TYR A 469 10.87 8.17 13.66
C TYR A 469 10.48 6.70 13.66
N ASP A 470 9.24 6.39 14.04
CA ASP A 470 8.69 5.04 13.97
C ASP A 470 8.58 4.54 12.53
N VAL A 471 8.26 5.41 11.57
CA VAL A 471 8.22 5.05 10.14
C VAL A 471 9.59 4.68 9.62
N ILE A 472 10.64 5.42 9.98
CA ILE A 472 12.02 5.13 9.55
C ILE A 472 12.49 3.81 10.16
N ARG A 473 12.29 3.61 11.47
CA ARG A 473 12.60 2.34 12.14
C ARG A 473 11.81 1.17 11.55
N ALA A 474 10.53 1.36 11.24
CA ALA A 474 9.73 0.35 10.57
C ALA A 474 10.26 0.04 9.15
N GLY A 475 10.71 1.05 8.41
CA GLY A 475 11.40 0.89 7.12
C GLY A 475 12.64 0.01 7.26
N TRP A 476 13.46 0.28 8.27
CA TRP A 476 14.68 -0.46 8.58
C TRP A 476 14.44 -1.91 8.99
N ASP A 477 13.52 -2.14 9.92
CA ASP A 477 13.22 -3.47 10.47
C ASP A 477 12.59 -4.37 9.40
N THR A 478 11.67 -3.80 8.62
CA THR A 478 10.97 -4.53 7.56
C THR A 478 11.70 -4.49 6.22
N ARG A 479 12.84 -3.79 6.12
CA ARG A 479 13.65 -3.63 4.89
C ARG A 479 12.85 -3.07 3.72
N VAL A 480 12.05 -2.05 3.99
CA VAL A 480 11.24 -1.35 2.99
C VAL A 480 11.88 -0.01 2.68
N HIS A 481 12.76 0.00 1.67
CA HIS A 481 13.50 1.19 1.22
C HIS A 481 12.61 2.41 0.93
N ARG A 482 11.38 2.18 0.43
CA ARG A 482 10.41 3.25 0.19
C ARG A 482 10.08 4.07 1.44
N LEU A 483 10.06 3.44 2.62
CA LEU A 483 9.80 4.13 3.89
C LEU A 483 11.03 4.88 4.39
N GLU A 484 12.22 4.35 4.12
CA GLU A 484 13.50 5.00 4.42
C GLU A 484 13.64 6.29 3.60
N GLU A 485 13.48 6.22 2.27
CA GLU A 485 13.45 7.38 1.38
C GLU A 485 12.38 8.39 1.77
N PHE A 486 11.17 7.90 2.09
CA PHE A 486 10.06 8.75 2.53
C PHE A 486 10.43 9.49 3.81
N GLY A 487 10.97 8.80 4.81
CA GLY A 487 11.36 9.37 6.09
C GLY A 487 12.50 10.38 5.96
N ALA A 488 13.56 10.05 5.23
CA ALA A 488 14.66 10.96 4.97
C ALA A 488 14.19 12.23 4.25
N ARG A 489 13.36 12.08 3.20
CA ARG A 489 12.76 13.21 2.50
C ARG A 489 11.85 14.04 3.40
N TYR A 490 11.01 13.41 4.21
CA TYR A 490 10.12 14.10 5.14
C TYR A 490 10.90 14.97 6.13
N ILE A 491 11.97 14.43 6.71
CA ILE A 491 12.86 15.15 7.63
C ILE A 491 13.59 16.27 6.88
N ALA A 492 14.17 16.01 5.71
CA ALA A 492 14.93 17.01 4.95
C ALA A 492 14.11 18.26 4.60
N TYR A 493 12.82 18.08 4.27
CA TYR A 493 11.93 19.19 3.94
C TYR A 493 11.51 20.03 5.16
N ARG A 494 11.75 19.52 6.37
CA ARG A 494 11.35 20.12 7.65
C ARG A 494 12.48 20.07 8.68
N LEU A 495 13.72 20.06 8.21
CA LEU A 495 14.89 19.78 9.01
C LEU A 495 15.01 20.78 10.18
N GLU A 496 14.55 22.00 10.00
CA GLU A 496 14.45 23.05 11.01
C GLU A 496 13.73 22.59 12.30
N ARG A 497 12.74 21.69 12.17
CA ARG A 497 11.97 21.15 13.31
C ARG A 497 12.67 19.98 14.02
N PHE A 498 13.45 19.20 13.27
CA PHE A 498 14.02 17.94 13.74
C PHE A 498 15.48 18.05 14.18
N ILE A 499 16.23 19.01 13.64
CA ILE A 499 17.69 19.08 13.81
C ILE A 499 18.13 19.25 15.26
N ASP A 500 17.31 19.94 16.06
CA ASP A 500 17.55 20.20 17.48
C ASP A 500 16.81 19.20 18.39
N ASP A 501 16.10 18.22 17.82
CA ASP A 501 15.33 17.20 18.55
C ASP A 501 16.27 16.08 19.08
N PRO A 502 16.28 15.78 20.39
CA PRO A 502 17.05 14.66 20.93
C PRO A 502 16.72 13.30 20.28
N ASP A 503 15.47 13.07 19.88
CA ASP A 503 15.04 11.81 19.29
C ASP A 503 15.61 11.63 17.88
N PHE A 504 15.79 12.73 17.14
CA PHE A 504 16.51 12.72 15.86
C PHE A 504 17.99 12.35 16.06
N ALA A 505 18.64 12.89 17.08
CA ALA A 505 20.04 12.54 17.40
C ALA A 505 20.21 11.05 17.79
N GLU A 506 19.20 10.47 18.46
CA GLU A 506 19.17 9.03 18.73
C GLU A 506 19.00 8.21 17.45
N LEU A 507 18.09 8.62 16.56
CA LEU A 507 17.88 7.98 15.27
C LEU A 507 19.15 7.98 14.38
N VAL A 508 19.89 9.09 14.36
CA VAL A 508 21.17 9.20 13.62
C VAL A 508 22.21 8.23 14.20
N LYS A 509 22.30 8.11 15.52
CA LYS A 509 23.17 7.12 16.18
C LYS A 509 22.76 5.69 15.83
N GLU A 510 21.46 5.40 15.82
CA GLU A 510 20.92 4.11 15.46
C GLU A 510 21.31 3.75 14.01
N SER A 511 21.07 4.67 13.07
CA SER A 511 21.49 4.54 11.66
C SER A 511 22.99 4.24 11.53
N ALA A 512 23.84 5.01 12.20
CA ALA A 512 25.29 4.82 12.19
C ALA A 512 25.74 3.46 12.78
N SER A 513 24.94 2.86 13.67
CA SER A 513 25.24 1.57 14.30
C SER A 513 24.87 0.36 13.44
N ARG A 514 23.99 0.53 12.44
CA ARG A 514 23.49 -0.57 11.58
C ARG A 514 24.52 -1.06 10.56
N ILE A 515 25.54 -0.26 10.26
CA ILE A 515 26.62 -0.61 9.31
C ILE A 515 27.66 -1.51 9.99
N GLN A 516 27.65 -2.81 9.68
CA GLN A 516 28.68 -3.77 10.13
C GLN A 516 29.84 -3.84 9.13
N GLY A 517 30.96 -3.20 9.47
CA GLY A 517 32.21 -3.27 8.70
C GLY A 517 32.74 -1.88 8.34
N ARG A 518 33.18 -1.12 9.35
CA ARG A 518 33.74 0.24 9.21
C ARG A 518 35.11 0.28 8.52
N GLN A 519 35.22 -0.21 7.29
CA GLN A 519 36.47 -0.08 6.52
C GLN A 519 36.30 0.57 5.15
N GLU A 520 35.09 0.87 4.67
CA GLU A 520 34.93 1.39 3.30
C GLU A 520 34.00 2.60 3.11
N THR A 521 33.25 3.09 4.12
CA THR A 521 32.46 4.34 4.01
C THR A 521 32.46 5.13 5.32
N ASP A 522 32.89 6.38 5.28
CA ASP A 522 32.86 7.34 6.41
C ASP A 522 31.45 7.96 6.60
N THR A 523 30.42 7.44 5.92
CA THR A 523 29.13 8.12 5.79
C THR A 523 27.99 7.43 6.55
N VAL A 524 27.07 8.24 7.08
CA VAL A 524 25.84 7.79 7.74
C VAL A 524 24.71 7.83 6.72
N GLU A 525 24.21 6.66 6.31
CA GLU A 525 23.21 6.51 5.21
C GLU A 525 22.02 7.47 5.36
N LEU A 526 21.42 7.54 6.56
CA LEU A 526 20.28 8.43 6.81
C LEU A 526 20.63 9.91 6.59
N ILE A 527 21.85 10.33 6.97
CA ILE A 527 22.28 11.72 6.80
C ILE A 527 22.61 11.99 5.33
N ASP A 528 23.21 11.04 4.61
CA ASP A 528 23.45 11.17 3.18
C ASP A 528 22.13 11.36 2.42
N ASP A 529 21.10 10.56 2.74
CA ASP A 529 19.77 10.68 2.15
C ASP A 529 19.14 12.04 2.49
N ILE A 530 19.26 12.50 3.75
CA ILE A 530 18.76 13.82 4.17
C ILE A 530 19.50 14.93 3.41
N ARG A 531 20.83 14.87 3.30
CA ARG A 531 21.65 15.85 2.54
C ARG A 531 21.24 15.86 1.07
N TYR A 532 21.00 14.69 0.47
CA TYR A 532 20.52 14.58 -0.89
C TYR A 532 19.17 15.28 -1.08
N TYR A 533 18.15 14.95 -0.27
CA TYR A 533 16.83 15.58 -0.38
C TYR A 533 16.82 17.06 0.05
N LEU A 534 17.70 17.46 0.96
CA LEU A 534 17.91 18.85 1.32
C LEU A 534 18.49 19.62 0.12
N SER A 535 19.48 19.06 -0.57
CA SER A 535 20.00 19.66 -1.80
C SER A 535 18.90 19.79 -2.86
N ASP A 536 18.06 18.77 -3.03
CA ASP A 536 16.94 18.78 -3.99
C ASP A 536 15.89 19.86 -3.66
N ARG A 537 15.58 20.05 -2.37
CA ARG A 537 14.70 21.14 -1.87
C ARG A 537 15.16 22.51 -2.35
N PHE A 538 16.46 22.76 -2.43
CA PHE A 538 17.04 24.05 -2.83
C PHE A 538 17.53 24.08 -4.30
N ARG A 539 17.65 22.92 -4.98
CA ARG A 539 18.21 22.77 -6.34
C ARG A 539 17.43 23.51 -7.43
N LEU A 540 16.11 23.46 -7.39
CA LEU A 540 15.23 24.11 -8.39
C LEU A 540 15.28 25.65 -8.34
N ARG A 541 15.95 26.25 -7.35
CA ARG A 541 16.12 27.71 -7.24
C ARG A 541 17.57 28.16 -7.51
N MET A 542 18.53 27.24 -7.61
CA MET A 542 19.95 27.57 -7.78
C MET A 542 20.47 27.52 -9.23
N GLU A 543 19.81 26.77 -10.12
CA GLU A 543 20.25 26.63 -11.53
C GLU A 543 20.21 27.96 -12.33
N ASP A 544 19.45 28.97 -11.88
CA ASP A 544 19.39 30.31 -12.51
C ASP A 544 20.53 31.26 -12.06
N SER A 545 21.38 30.86 -11.11
CA SER A 545 22.37 31.76 -10.49
C SER A 545 23.85 31.50 -10.84
N GLY A 546 24.17 30.41 -11.55
CA GLY A 546 25.55 30.16 -12.01
C GLY A 546 26.59 29.95 -10.89
N ILE A 547 26.17 29.43 -9.74
CA ILE A 547 26.97 29.36 -8.49
C ILE A 547 27.92 28.14 -8.43
N GLU A 548 28.00 27.30 -9.46
CA GLU A 548 29.08 26.28 -9.58
C GLU A 548 30.49 26.90 -9.43
N GLN A 549 30.65 28.21 -9.73
CA GLN A 549 31.92 28.92 -9.53
C GLN A 549 32.21 29.34 -8.08
N MET A 550 31.20 29.51 -7.20
CA MET A 550 31.44 30.00 -5.83
C MET A 550 31.80 28.87 -4.85
N THR A 551 31.34 27.64 -5.13
CA THR A 551 31.73 26.45 -4.36
C THR A 551 33.19 26.08 -4.62
N GLU A 552 33.66 26.19 -5.86
CA GLU A 552 35.08 25.99 -6.21
C GLU A 552 36.00 27.08 -5.64
N GLU A 553 35.54 28.32 -5.47
CA GLU A 553 36.35 29.41 -4.88
C GLU A 553 36.46 29.30 -3.34
N MET A 554 35.47 28.75 -2.64
CA MET A 554 35.50 28.59 -1.18
C MET A 554 36.25 27.33 -0.72
N GLU A 555 36.23 26.23 -1.48
CA GLU A 555 37.02 25.03 -1.18
C GLU A 555 38.54 25.28 -1.24
N ASN A 556 38.98 26.39 -1.85
CA ASN A 556 40.38 26.76 -2.01
C ASN A 556 40.91 27.76 -0.95
N LEU A 557 40.13 28.09 0.08
CA LEU A 557 40.55 29.03 1.14
C LEU A 557 41.06 28.29 2.40
N ASP A 558 42.37 28.44 2.65
CA ASP A 558 43.08 27.89 3.81
C ASP A 558 42.55 28.47 5.14
N PRO A 559 42.35 27.69 6.23
CA PRO A 559 41.59 28.10 7.43
C PRO A 559 42.25 29.17 8.32
N GLY A 560 43.32 29.82 7.86
CA GLY A 560 44.26 30.58 8.69
C GLY A 560 44.27 32.10 8.51
N THR A 561 43.46 32.69 7.63
CA THR A 561 43.57 34.13 7.33
C THR A 561 42.22 34.81 7.24
N LEU A 562 41.75 35.38 8.35
CA LEU A 562 40.76 36.45 8.34
C LEU A 562 41.47 37.80 8.07
N PRO A 563 41.13 38.54 7.01
CA PRO A 563 41.39 39.98 6.98
C PRO A 563 40.14 40.74 7.42
N GLY A 564 40.33 41.66 8.37
CA GLY A 564 39.31 42.55 8.86
C GLY A 564 38.89 43.62 7.85
N LYS A 565 37.79 44.29 8.22
CA LYS A 565 37.26 45.57 7.69
C LYS A 565 38.31 46.37 6.91
N ASP A 566 38.10 46.51 5.60
CA ASP A 566 38.08 47.83 4.96
C ASP A 566 37.45 47.79 3.55
N VAL A 567 36.72 48.86 3.30
CA VAL A 567 35.98 49.33 2.11
C VAL A 567 36.62 48.98 0.75
N PHE A 568 35.82 48.48 -0.20
CA PHE A 568 36.14 48.57 -1.63
C PHE A 568 34.94 49.12 -2.43
N GLU A 569 35.17 50.26 -3.09
CA GLU A 569 34.29 50.94 -4.04
C GLU A 569 34.20 50.18 -5.38
N PRO A 570 33.12 50.36 -6.16
CA PRO A 570 32.94 49.69 -7.44
C PRO A 570 33.66 50.46 -8.57
N SER A 571 34.54 49.78 -9.31
CA SER A 571 35.09 50.28 -10.58
C SER A 571 34.68 49.40 -11.75
N GLU A 572 33.95 50.02 -12.68
CA GLU A 572 33.46 49.54 -13.98
C GLU A 572 34.55 48.93 -14.88
N VAL A 573 34.23 47.87 -15.65
CA VAL A 573 34.75 47.74 -17.03
C VAL A 573 33.76 46.98 -17.95
N MET A 574 33.08 47.78 -18.78
CA MET A 574 32.69 47.62 -20.20
C MET A 574 31.84 46.45 -20.72
N PHE A 575 30.62 46.81 -21.12
CA PHE A 575 29.87 46.21 -22.21
C PHE A 575 30.42 46.66 -23.57
N ALA A 576 30.49 45.74 -24.53
CA ALA A 576 30.64 46.04 -25.96
C ALA A 576 29.30 45.81 -26.67
N GLU A 577 28.75 46.87 -27.23
CA GLU A 577 27.59 46.88 -28.12
C GLU A 577 27.99 46.41 -29.53
N ASP A 578 27.09 45.72 -30.25
CA ASP A 578 26.97 45.93 -31.69
C ASP A 578 25.55 45.68 -32.23
N GLU A 579 25.04 46.74 -32.88
CA GLU A 579 24.03 46.91 -33.94
C GLU A 579 22.76 46.03 -34.00
N GLY A 580 21.52 46.53 -34.15
CA GLY A 580 21.01 47.86 -34.51
C GLY A 580 19.67 47.71 -35.27
N ILE A 581 18.71 48.63 -35.02
CA ILE A 581 17.77 49.30 -35.97
C ILE A 581 16.48 49.76 -35.26
N ASP A 582 16.51 51.06 -34.93
CA ASP A 582 15.52 52.15 -34.86
C ASP A 582 14.03 51.88 -35.22
N VAL A 583 13.07 52.44 -34.45
CA VAL A 583 12.31 53.67 -34.81
C VAL A 583 11.49 54.20 -33.61
N ARG A 584 11.66 55.50 -33.34
CA ARG A 584 11.06 56.36 -32.31
C ARG A 584 9.54 56.54 -32.35
N SER A 585 8.95 56.70 -31.15
CA SER A 585 7.94 57.69 -30.70
C SER A 585 7.06 57.04 -29.62
N GLY A 586 6.67 57.61 -28.48
CA GLY A 586 6.75 58.92 -27.87
C GLY A 586 5.90 58.85 -26.58
N THR A 587 6.05 59.84 -25.71
CA THR A 587 5.17 60.18 -24.56
C THR A 587 5.14 59.26 -23.33
N THR A 588 5.91 59.65 -22.31
CA THR A 588 5.52 59.55 -20.90
C THR A 588 4.31 60.45 -20.60
N PRO A 589 3.41 60.04 -19.69
CA PRO A 589 3.18 60.82 -18.46
C PRO A 589 2.95 59.90 -17.23
N PRO A 590 2.69 60.41 -16.01
CA PRO A 590 3.67 60.51 -14.93
C PRO A 590 3.45 59.48 -13.81
N GLN A 591 4.52 59.23 -13.05
CA GLN A 591 4.52 58.50 -11.79
C GLN A 591 3.61 59.17 -10.75
N ASP A 592 2.57 58.45 -10.32
CA ASP A 592 1.95 58.63 -9.02
C ASP A 592 2.13 57.33 -8.22
N LEU A 593 3.03 57.41 -7.24
CA LEU A 593 3.01 56.80 -5.92
C LEU A 593 2.11 55.56 -5.73
N LEU A 594 2.72 54.39 -5.78
CA LEU A 594 2.34 53.28 -4.91
C LEU A 594 3.60 52.85 -4.15
N GLU A 595 3.54 53.08 -2.83
CA GLU A 595 4.39 52.45 -1.83
C GLU A 595 4.33 50.93 -2.03
N HIS A 596 5.39 50.33 -2.56
CA HIS A 596 5.63 48.92 -2.36
C HIS A 596 6.38 48.78 -1.04
N ASP A 597 5.71 48.22 -0.04
CA ASP A 597 6.32 47.73 1.20
C ASP A 597 7.63 47.01 0.89
N ASN A 598 8.73 47.51 1.45
CA ASN A 598 10.00 46.78 1.50
C ASN A 598 9.79 45.52 2.36
N LEU A 599 9.42 44.41 1.75
CA LEU A 599 9.52 43.08 2.37
C LEU A 599 11.01 42.82 2.67
N VAL A 600 11.41 43.02 3.91
CA VAL A 600 12.74 42.66 4.39
C VAL A 600 12.78 41.14 4.55
N ILE A 601 13.40 40.47 3.58
CA ILE A 601 13.60 39.03 3.57
C ILE A 601 14.68 38.68 4.60
N ARG A 602 14.46 37.65 5.43
CA ARG A 602 15.37 37.30 6.54
C ARG A 602 15.71 35.81 6.57
N THR A 603 16.96 35.46 6.85
CA THR A 603 17.42 34.07 7.01
C THR A 603 16.83 33.40 8.25
N LEU A 604 17.02 32.08 8.39
CA LEU A 604 16.61 31.30 9.57
C LEU A 604 17.19 31.88 10.88
N ASP A 605 18.40 32.44 10.83
CA ASP A 605 19.05 33.10 11.97
C ASP A 605 18.65 34.58 12.13
N GLY A 606 17.75 35.08 11.28
CA GLY A 606 17.16 36.42 11.37
C GLY A 606 17.98 37.54 10.70
N GLU A 607 19.06 37.20 9.99
CA GLU A 607 19.87 38.14 9.22
C GLU A 607 19.12 38.64 7.98
N ILE A 608 19.40 39.86 7.52
CA ILE A 608 18.72 40.43 6.35
C ILE A 608 19.31 39.80 5.09
N ALA A 609 18.50 39.05 4.36
CA ALA A 609 18.83 38.57 3.03
C ALA A 609 18.41 39.63 1.99
N GLY A 610 19.25 39.84 0.97
CA GLY A 610 18.97 40.82 -0.09
C GLY A 610 17.76 40.42 -0.93
N ASP A 611 17.69 39.15 -1.33
CA ASP A 611 16.60 38.55 -2.08
C ASP A 611 16.30 37.12 -1.59
N GLU A 612 15.25 36.50 -2.13
CA GLU A 612 14.78 35.15 -1.72
C GLU A 612 15.80 34.06 -2.10
N PHE A 613 16.57 34.27 -3.18
CA PHE A 613 17.60 33.33 -3.62
C PHE A 613 18.81 33.31 -2.68
N ALA A 614 19.28 34.48 -2.26
CA ALA A 614 20.35 34.61 -1.27
C ALA A 614 19.89 34.07 0.10
N GLN A 615 18.63 34.29 0.47
CA GLN A 615 18.05 33.72 1.68
C GLN A 615 18.11 32.19 1.66
N ASP A 616 17.69 31.55 0.57
CA ASP A 616 17.69 30.10 0.40
C ASP A 616 19.10 29.51 0.39
N ALA A 617 20.05 30.17 -0.27
CA ALA A 617 21.45 29.76 -0.28
C ALA A 617 22.07 29.79 1.13
N ILE A 618 21.82 30.86 1.88
CA ILE A 618 22.30 31.00 3.26
C ILE A 618 21.61 29.98 4.18
N ASN A 619 20.29 29.79 4.04
CA ASN A 619 19.55 28.80 4.83
C ASN A 619 20.03 27.37 4.58
N TYR A 620 20.34 27.02 3.33
CA TYR A 620 20.92 25.72 2.98
C TYR A 620 22.26 25.50 3.70
N GLN A 621 23.16 26.49 3.68
CA GLN A 621 24.45 26.42 4.38
C GLN A 621 24.29 26.33 5.90
N ILE A 622 23.35 27.08 6.48
CA ILE A 622 23.04 27.01 7.92
C ILE A 622 22.60 25.59 8.29
N LEU A 623 21.69 25.00 7.52
CA LEU A 623 21.17 23.66 7.81
C LEU A 623 22.23 22.57 7.65
N LEU A 624 23.10 22.65 6.64
CA LEU A 624 24.26 21.77 6.52
C LEU A 624 25.20 21.90 7.72
N GLY A 625 25.55 23.14 8.12
CA GLY A 625 26.40 23.38 9.28
C GLY A 625 25.80 22.84 10.59
N LYS A 626 24.47 22.87 10.73
CA LYS A 626 23.79 22.24 11.87
C LYS A 626 23.87 20.71 11.85
N ILE A 627 23.78 20.08 10.67
CA ILE A 627 24.00 18.63 10.52
C ILE A 627 25.42 18.27 10.96
N ASP A 628 26.42 19.01 10.48
CA ASP A 628 27.83 18.74 10.80
C ASP A 628 28.08 18.90 12.31
N THR A 629 27.52 19.96 12.91
CA THR A 629 27.58 20.16 14.38
C THR A 629 26.92 19.01 15.15
N LEU A 630 25.80 18.47 14.65
CA LEU A 630 25.15 17.30 15.23
C LEU A 630 26.06 16.08 15.14
N LEU A 631 26.68 15.80 13.99
CA LEU A 631 27.61 14.67 13.82
C LEU A 631 28.82 14.77 14.75
N ASP A 632 29.42 15.94 14.85
CA ASP A 632 30.52 16.24 15.79
C ASP A 632 30.11 15.94 17.24
N ASN A 633 28.93 16.39 17.65
CA ASN A 633 28.41 16.14 19.00
C ASN A 633 28.16 14.65 19.28
N LEU A 634 27.85 13.86 18.24
CA LEU A 634 27.65 12.42 18.33
C LEU A 634 28.95 11.63 18.16
N THR A 635 30.09 12.29 17.95
CA THR A 635 31.39 11.66 17.65
C THR A 635 31.34 10.75 16.42
N LEU A 636 30.57 11.18 15.42
CA LEU A 636 30.48 10.56 14.10
C LEU A 636 31.25 11.46 13.13
N ASP A 637 32.01 10.87 12.21
CA ASP A 637 32.71 11.66 11.18
C ASP A 637 31.67 12.29 10.24
N ALA A 638 31.88 13.57 9.88
CA ALA A 638 30.93 14.41 9.14
C ALA A 638 30.93 14.15 7.63
#